data_AF-A0A5C7LK34-F1
#
_entry.id   AF-A0A5C7LK34-F1
#
_cell.length_a   1.000
_cell.length_b   1.000
_cell.length_c   1.000
_cell.angle_alpha   90.00
_cell.angle_beta   90.00
_cell.angle_gamma   90.00
#
_symmetry.space_group_name_H-M   'P 1'
#
loop_
_entity.id
_entity.type
_entity.pdbx_description
1 polymer ?
#
loop_
_entity_poly.entity_id
_entity_poly.type
_entity_poly.pdbx_seq_one_letter_code
_entity_poly.pdbx_strand_id
1 'polypeptide(L)'
;MALELTPAARRASESSTILPNLVLDIEGVTDKYGTVQILKYIKIGDPGLFIDGTWKIGGYAPLLDQETLVTFDGTSTSISQKLDIDKGSGASISQMAVALVDVDEKITQLITPGEVVTDMLGREATVWLGFSQNAFPEDYIRIFRGTIDEIGSTPGKVTFQLSHPDQKKRQEIFIKAESKLNGAINNSQTTISLDSTVNFLYPIMGPDTTFDASIKYGIRIEDEIIFYTGISGNDLTGCTRGALGTTAIGHADDTDLESFFRVTGNSIDLALKIMLSGWNGPYESGLTIQNFNILGDATVIPNTLFFLGFDVADYYGVVVGDYITTTGATHGANNVTLKQITEIVRTLEGSYITVDGVSFVDEGSTAATIAFRSRYDTFHPGAGLKMHNDEVDIKEHERIKRFFLSSFEYDFYIRDNVKGKEFLEGEIYFPAAAYALPRKAKSSVGYHIGPLPDSDIRAIDTSNVIGASKVSLKRSINRNFYNTVVYRYEEKVLEEDVFLRGHIETDATSKTNIPVGTKALVISAKGIREVLSGPSISESAARRRLKRYKFSAEYIEGIQVTYGSSYNVEIGDIVLLDVGDLKMSDTKSASRSGKPRLFEIYNKTFDIKTGKVSLSMLDTAYSTASRYCLMSPSSKILAGSTSTVLKLRVTGNSVFGPNEGAKWSRYLNAAVRVRSSDFTTRNDTSFIQSVSGNTVTLSPALSFTPAAEDTLTVSHYNDMVGDSGDRIKLVYGFQHDPPTFTNGDALYQMI
;
A
#
# COMPACT_ATOMS: atom_id res chain seq x y z
N MET A 1 2.50 1.24 7.45
CA MET A 1 3.94 1.20 7.73
C MET A 1 4.55 2.39 7.02
N ALA A 2 5.18 3.26 7.80
CA ALA A 2 5.78 4.51 7.30
C ALA A 2 6.75 4.23 6.15
N LEU A 3 6.97 5.23 5.29
CA LEU A 3 7.95 5.09 4.21
C LEU A 3 9.34 4.87 4.81
N GLU A 4 10.02 3.81 4.34
CA GLU A 4 11.41 3.56 4.73
C GLU A 4 12.30 4.64 4.13
N LEU A 5 13.09 5.27 4.99
CA LEU A 5 14.06 6.30 4.60
C LEU A 5 15.45 5.69 4.55
N THR A 6 16.23 6.11 3.55
CA THR A 6 17.67 5.84 3.54
C THR A 6 18.36 6.48 4.76
N PRO A 7 19.54 6.01 5.16
CA PRO A 7 20.32 6.64 6.23
C PRO A 7 20.66 8.12 5.94
N ALA A 8 20.77 8.51 4.67
CA ALA A 8 20.99 9.91 4.28
C ALA A 8 19.72 10.76 4.46
N ALA A 9 18.57 10.28 3.95
CA ALA A 9 17.26 10.93 4.14
C ALA A 9 16.91 11.08 5.62
N ARG A 10 17.18 10.06 6.44
CA ARG A 10 16.93 10.11 7.89
C ARG A 10 17.77 11.20 8.57
N ARG A 11 19.08 11.24 8.32
CA ARG A 11 19.97 12.28 8.87
C ARG A 11 19.56 13.69 8.42
N ALA A 12 19.15 13.84 7.17
CA ALA A 12 18.66 15.12 6.65
C ALA A 12 17.35 15.55 7.34
N SER A 13 16.45 14.61 7.62
CA SER A 13 15.20 14.89 8.35
C SER A 13 15.42 15.31 9.81
N GLU A 14 16.53 14.90 10.42
CA GLU A 14 16.92 15.24 11.80
C GLU A 14 17.76 16.54 11.88
N SER A 15 18.10 17.15 10.74
CA SER A 15 18.87 18.39 10.67
C SER A 15 18.12 19.59 11.27
N SER A 16 18.86 20.52 11.90
CA SER A 16 18.30 21.78 12.41
C SER A 16 17.83 22.72 11.30
N THR A 17 18.39 22.60 10.09
CA THR A 17 18.01 23.40 8.92
C THR A 17 17.54 22.46 7.83
N ILE A 18 16.27 22.61 7.46
CA ILE A 18 15.63 21.78 6.44
C ILE A 18 15.24 22.66 5.26
N LEU A 19 15.79 22.34 4.09
CA LEU A 19 15.42 22.94 2.81
C LEU A 19 14.77 21.87 1.93
N PRO A 20 13.44 21.90 1.74
CA PRO A 20 12.75 20.94 0.90
C PRO A 20 13.16 21.15 -0.57
N ASN A 21 13.23 20.05 -1.32
CA ASN A 21 13.36 20.09 -2.77
C ASN A 21 12.21 19.31 -3.40
N LEU A 22 11.44 19.97 -4.27
CA LEU A 22 10.41 19.34 -5.08
C LEU A 22 11.01 19.00 -6.46
N VAL A 23 10.78 17.78 -6.94
CA VAL A 23 11.23 17.33 -8.26
C VAL A 23 10.03 16.80 -9.06
N LEU A 24 9.85 17.30 -10.27
CA LEU A 24 8.90 16.82 -11.26
C LEU A 24 9.64 15.95 -12.29
N ASP A 25 9.17 14.72 -12.44
CA ASP A 25 9.64 13.75 -13.42
C ASP A 25 8.48 13.44 -14.38
N ILE A 26 8.68 13.61 -15.68
CA ILE A 26 7.64 13.42 -16.71
C ILE A 26 8.10 12.31 -17.65
N GLU A 27 7.19 11.38 -17.92
CA GLU A 27 7.44 10.23 -18.78
C GLU A 27 7.75 10.65 -20.22
N GLY A 28 8.83 10.11 -20.78
CA GLY A 28 9.31 10.44 -22.13
C GLY A 28 10.03 11.79 -22.24
N VAL A 29 10.23 12.50 -21.13
CA VAL A 29 11.04 13.73 -21.05
C VAL A 29 12.35 13.42 -20.33
N THR A 30 13.47 13.71 -20.98
CA THR A 30 14.81 13.44 -20.44
C THR A 30 15.06 14.27 -19.18
N ASP A 31 14.82 15.58 -19.26
CA ASP A 31 15.09 16.51 -18.18
C ASP A 31 14.16 16.31 -16.97
N LYS A 32 14.74 16.43 -15.77
CA LYS A 32 14.00 16.48 -14.50
C LYS A 32 13.95 17.91 -13.97
N TYR A 33 12.80 18.34 -13.46
CA TYR A 33 12.60 19.72 -13.04
C TYR A 33 12.58 19.85 -11.52
N GLY A 34 13.55 20.57 -10.95
CA GLY A 34 13.69 20.77 -9.51
C GLY A 34 13.34 22.19 -9.05
N THR A 35 13.02 22.36 -7.76
CA THR A 35 13.00 23.70 -7.12
C THR A 35 14.39 24.24 -6.84
N VAL A 36 15.35 23.34 -6.63
CA VAL A 36 16.78 23.59 -6.52
C VAL A 36 17.53 22.48 -7.25
N GLN A 37 18.85 22.61 -7.38
CA GLN A 37 19.69 21.61 -8.04
C GLN A 37 19.45 20.20 -7.44
N ILE A 38 19.18 19.25 -8.33
CA ILE A 38 19.00 17.83 -8.10
C ILE A 38 20.38 17.17 -8.06
N LEU A 39 20.63 16.40 -7.02
CA LEU A 39 21.88 15.65 -6.85
C LEU A 39 21.63 14.16 -7.07
N LYS A 40 22.65 13.41 -7.50
CA LYS A 40 22.67 11.94 -7.54
C LYS A 40 23.87 11.38 -6.80
N TYR A 41 23.80 10.12 -6.40
CA TYR A 41 24.99 9.42 -5.91
C TYR A 41 26.00 9.20 -7.04
N ILE A 42 27.27 9.46 -6.75
CA ILE A 42 28.37 9.16 -7.66
C ILE A 42 28.59 7.64 -7.71
N LYS A 43 28.38 7.04 -8.89
CA LYS A 43 28.55 5.60 -9.15
C LYS A 43 29.75 5.37 -10.09
N ILE A 44 30.41 4.22 -9.94
CA ILE A 44 31.52 3.84 -10.84
C ILE A 44 30.95 3.72 -12.26
N GLY A 45 31.60 4.38 -13.23
CA GLY A 45 31.16 4.40 -14.62
C GLY A 45 30.26 5.58 -15.00
N ASP A 46 29.93 6.49 -14.06
CA ASP A 46 29.23 7.73 -14.43
C ASP A 46 30.04 8.54 -15.46
N PRO A 47 29.38 9.07 -16.51
CA PRO A 47 30.05 9.82 -17.56
C PRO A 47 30.73 11.08 -17.00
N GLY A 48 31.96 11.34 -17.44
CA GLY A 48 32.77 12.49 -16.99
C GLY A 48 33.54 12.28 -15.68
N LEU A 49 33.47 11.08 -15.06
CA LEU A 49 34.35 10.74 -13.93
C LEU A 49 35.74 10.32 -14.42
N PHE A 50 36.75 11.13 -14.11
CA PHE A 50 38.16 10.79 -14.32
C PHE A 50 38.78 10.34 -12.99
N ILE A 51 39.61 9.29 -12.96
CA ILE A 51 40.32 8.89 -11.73
C ILE A 51 41.42 9.92 -11.43
N ASP A 52 41.05 11.06 -10.84
CA ASP A 52 41.93 12.21 -10.57
C ASP A 52 41.91 12.68 -9.11
N GLY A 53 41.08 12.04 -8.27
CA GLY A 53 40.95 12.34 -6.83
C GLY A 53 40.01 13.51 -6.48
N THR A 54 39.33 14.11 -7.46
CA THR A 54 38.39 15.23 -7.22
C THR A 54 37.02 14.79 -6.69
N TRP A 55 36.65 13.54 -6.92
CA TRP A 55 35.37 12.96 -6.53
C TRP A 55 35.55 11.84 -5.51
N LYS A 56 34.46 11.48 -4.84
CA LYS A 56 34.41 10.36 -3.89
C LYS A 56 33.28 9.42 -4.29
N ILE A 57 33.57 8.12 -4.44
CA ILE A 57 32.54 7.09 -4.62
C ILE A 57 31.53 7.20 -3.46
N GLY A 58 30.23 7.30 -3.78
CA GLY A 58 29.17 7.51 -2.80
C GLY A 58 29.01 8.95 -2.31
N GLY A 59 29.76 9.91 -2.87
CA GLY A 59 29.48 11.34 -2.75
C GLY A 59 28.32 11.80 -3.65
N TYR A 60 28.10 13.10 -3.72
CA TYR A 60 27.04 13.70 -4.54
C TYR A 60 27.62 14.40 -5.78
N ALA A 61 26.94 14.25 -6.92
CA ALA A 61 27.18 15.05 -8.12
C ALA A 61 25.84 15.59 -8.65
N PRO A 62 25.83 16.72 -9.37
CA PRO A 62 24.62 17.18 -10.06
C PRO A 62 24.12 16.11 -11.03
N LEU A 63 22.81 15.92 -11.10
CA LEU A 63 22.17 15.19 -12.19
C LEU A 63 22.46 15.93 -13.51
N LEU A 64 22.78 15.21 -14.59
CA LEU A 64 23.16 15.84 -15.87
C LEU A 64 21.93 16.48 -16.54
N ASP A 65 20.84 15.74 -16.63
CA ASP A 65 19.61 16.11 -17.32
C ASP A 65 18.61 16.70 -16.31
N GLN A 66 18.89 17.93 -15.88
CA GLN A 66 18.06 18.64 -14.90
C GLN A 66 17.91 20.12 -15.20
N GLU A 67 16.80 20.69 -14.72
CA GLU A 67 16.51 22.12 -14.79
C GLU A 67 15.91 22.60 -13.47
N THR A 68 16.34 23.77 -12.97
CA THR A 68 15.83 24.33 -11.71
C THR A 68 14.69 25.33 -11.95
N LEU A 69 13.62 24.85 -12.59
CA LEU A 69 12.53 25.69 -13.10
C LEU A 69 11.24 25.60 -12.27
N VAL A 70 11.13 24.71 -11.29
CA VAL A 70 9.92 24.60 -10.48
C VAL A 70 9.77 25.81 -9.56
N THR A 71 8.61 26.47 -9.61
CA THR A 71 8.27 27.60 -8.73
C THR A 71 7.11 27.27 -7.80
N PHE A 72 7.15 27.78 -6.56
CA PHE A 72 6.01 27.67 -5.64
C PHE A 72 4.87 28.64 -5.96
N ASP A 73 5.08 29.60 -6.86
CA ASP A 73 4.00 30.45 -7.34
C ASP A 73 3.19 29.74 -8.44
N GLY A 74 2.00 29.23 -8.08
CA GLY A 74 1.15 28.43 -8.97
C GLY A 74 1.25 26.91 -8.76
N THR A 75 2.30 26.43 -8.08
CA THR A 75 2.38 25.03 -7.63
C THR A 75 1.51 24.82 -6.39
N SER A 76 0.81 23.69 -6.34
CA SER A 76 0.05 23.28 -5.16
C SER A 76 0.99 23.01 -3.99
N THR A 77 0.94 23.84 -2.95
CA THR A 77 1.82 23.71 -1.77
C THR A 77 1.20 22.91 -0.64
N SER A 78 -0.13 22.78 -0.59
CA SER A 78 -0.84 22.08 0.48
C SER A 78 -1.32 20.71 0.00
N ILE A 79 -0.86 19.67 0.69
CA ILE A 79 -1.27 18.28 0.47
C ILE A 79 -2.10 17.85 1.66
N SER A 80 -3.30 17.35 1.40
CA SER A 80 -4.18 16.79 2.43
C SER A 80 -4.55 15.35 2.12
N GLN A 81 -4.49 14.52 3.15
CA GLN A 81 -4.87 13.11 3.11
C GLN A 81 -5.83 12.86 4.26
N LYS A 82 -6.97 12.24 3.99
CA LYS A 82 -8.02 11.99 4.96
C LYS A 82 -8.52 10.56 4.85
N LEU A 83 -8.82 9.97 6.00
CA LEU A 83 -9.34 8.63 6.14
C LEU A 83 -10.65 8.67 6.92
N ASP A 84 -11.72 8.14 6.30
CA ASP A 84 -13.04 7.96 6.90
C ASP A 84 -13.29 6.45 7.05
N ILE A 85 -12.54 5.86 7.99
CA ILE A 85 -12.45 4.40 8.22
C ILE A 85 -13.82 3.79 8.52
N ASP A 86 -14.68 4.51 9.22
CA ASP A 86 -16.05 4.09 9.56
C ASP A 86 -17.00 4.03 8.36
N LYS A 87 -16.59 4.58 7.21
CA LYS A 87 -17.29 4.50 5.92
C LYS A 87 -16.55 3.65 4.89
N GLY A 88 -15.43 3.03 5.26
CA GLY A 88 -14.61 2.24 4.33
C GLY A 88 -13.84 3.07 3.30
N SER A 89 -13.80 4.40 3.45
CA SER A 89 -13.27 5.30 2.42
C SER A 89 -12.00 6.03 2.86
N GLY A 90 -11.15 6.31 1.87
CA GLY A 90 -9.95 7.13 2.02
C GLY A 90 -9.84 8.10 0.86
N ALA A 91 -9.25 9.26 1.11
CA ALA A 91 -9.02 10.29 0.11
C ALA A 91 -7.62 10.87 0.27
N SER A 92 -6.91 11.02 -0.85
CA SER A 92 -5.73 11.85 -0.99
C SER A 92 -6.07 13.06 -1.85
N ILE A 93 -5.08 13.93 -2.11
CA ILE A 93 -5.18 14.95 -3.13
C ILE A 93 -5.57 14.32 -4.47
N SER A 94 -6.67 14.79 -5.04
CA SER A 94 -7.21 14.29 -6.29
C SER A 94 -6.49 14.87 -7.51
N GLN A 95 -5.90 16.05 -7.34
CA GLN A 95 -5.12 16.76 -8.35
C GLN A 95 -4.00 17.56 -7.69
N MET A 96 -2.94 17.82 -8.46
CA MET A 96 -1.81 18.66 -8.05
C MET A 96 -1.37 19.54 -9.21
N ALA A 97 -1.31 20.86 -8.99
CA ALA A 97 -0.69 21.78 -9.94
C ALA A 97 0.82 21.85 -9.71
N VAL A 98 1.62 21.78 -10.78
CA VAL A 98 3.08 22.05 -10.74
C VAL A 98 3.40 23.11 -11.78
N ALA A 99 3.96 24.22 -11.33
CA ALA A 99 4.30 25.36 -12.18
C ALA A 99 5.81 25.43 -12.44
N LEU A 100 6.17 25.57 -13.71
CA LEU A 100 7.53 25.77 -14.19
C LEU A 100 7.69 27.19 -14.73
N VAL A 101 8.78 27.86 -14.34
CA VAL A 101 9.19 29.14 -14.91
C VAL A 101 9.64 28.90 -16.35
N ASP A 102 9.09 29.67 -17.29
CA ASP A 102 9.50 29.57 -18.68
C ASP A 102 10.69 30.51 -18.94
N VAL A 103 11.88 29.93 -19.01
CA VAL A 103 13.14 30.64 -19.29
C VAL A 103 13.57 30.27 -20.70
N ASP A 104 13.84 31.29 -21.52
CA ASP A 104 14.27 31.14 -22.92
C ASP A 104 13.34 30.23 -23.75
N GLU A 105 12.03 30.28 -23.48
CA GLU A 105 10.98 29.50 -24.17
C GLU A 105 11.11 27.98 -24.02
N LYS A 106 11.99 27.46 -23.15
CA LYS A 106 12.24 26.02 -22.97
C LYS A 106 10.97 25.26 -22.59
N ILE A 107 10.17 25.79 -21.67
CA ILE A 107 8.94 25.10 -21.24
C ILE A 107 7.85 25.27 -22.28
N THR A 108 7.82 26.41 -22.99
CA THR A 108 6.95 26.58 -24.15
C THR A 108 7.24 25.55 -25.25
N GLN A 109 8.51 25.25 -25.52
CA GLN A 109 8.90 24.19 -26.46
C GLN A 109 8.49 22.80 -25.95
N LEU A 110 8.65 22.54 -24.64
CA LEU A 110 8.23 21.28 -24.03
C LEU A 110 6.73 21.00 -24.22
N ILE A 111 5.88 22.01 -24.06
CA ILE A 111 4.42 21.85 -24.21
C ILE A 111 3.93 21.95 -25.65
N THR A 112 4.79 22.28 -26.62
CA THR A 112 4.42 22.38 -28.02
C THR A 112 4.38 20.98 -28.64
N PRO A 113 3.21 20.49 -29.11
CA PRO A 113 3.08 19.14 -29.65
C PRO A 113 4.03 18.91 -30.83
N GLY A 114 4.83 17.85 -30.77
CA GLY A 114 5.75 17.43 -31.83
C GLY A 114 7.17 18.00 -31.75
N GLU A 115 7.44 18.95 -30.85
CA GLU A 115 8.79 19.52 -30.69
C GLU A 115 9.70 18.61 -29.85
N VAL A 116 9.34 18.41 -28.57
CA VAL A 116 10.09 17.52 -27.66
C VAL A 116 9.42 16.16 -27.54
N VAL A 117 8.10 16.18 -27.41
CA VAL A 117 7.24 14.99 -27.30
C VAL A 117 6.04 15.14 -28.22
N THR A 118 5.42 14.03 -28.61
CA THR A 118 4.21 14.06 -29.47
C THR A 118 3.12 14.97 -28.91
N ASP A 119 2.81 14.83 -27.62
CA ASP A 119 1.94 15.70 -26.84
C ASP A 119 2.32 15.54 -25.35
N MET A 120 2.10 16.57 -24.55
CA MET A 120 2.27 16.54 -23.10
C MET A 120 1.01 16.09 -22.35
N LEU A 121 -0.18 16.30 -22.94
CA LEU A 121 -1.44 15.85 -22.35
C LEU A 121 -1.50 14.32 -22.33
N GLY A 122 -2.01 13.77 -21.23
CA GLY A 122 -2.13 12.32 -21.02
C GLY A 122 -0.83 11.62 -20.60
N ARG A 123 0.32 12.29 -20.64
CA ARG A 123 1.59 11.71 -20.16
C ARG A 123 1.60 11.55 -18.65
N GLU A 124 2.29 10.53 -18.17
CA GLU A 124 2.49 10.34 -16.75
C GLU A 124 3.54 11.29 -16.19
N ALA A 125 3.30 11.76 -14.96
CA ALA A 125 4.22 12.58 -14.21
C ALA A 125 4.22 12.16 -12.74
N THR A 126 5.42 12.15 -12.15
CA THR A 126 5.64 11.87 -10.73
C THR A 126 6.25 13.08 -10.06
N VAL A 127 5.69 13.46 -8.91
CA VAL A 127 6.20 14.53 -8.05
C VAL A 127 6.86 13.92 -6.82
N TRP A 128 8.12 14.27 -6.65
CA TRP A 128 8.98 13.82 -5.58
C TRP A 128 9.28 14.96 -4.62
N LEU A 129 9.39 14.62 -3.35
CA LEU A 129 9.77 15.54 -2.29
C LEU A 129 10.98 14.98 -1.56
N GLY A 130 12.02 15.79 -1.43
CA GLY A 130 13.24 15.44 -0.74
C GLY A 130 13.86 16.63 -0.02
N PHE A 131 15.15 16.51 0.26
CA PHE A 131 15.97 17.54 0.88
C PHE A 131 17.03 17.99 -0.13
N SER A 132 17.37 19.28 -0.16
CA SER A 132 18.29 19.86 -1.16
C SER A 132 19.72 19.26 -1.21
N GLN A 133 20.15 18.52 -0.18
CA GLN A 133 21.51 17.95 -0.07
C GLN A 133 21.51 16.42 -0.11
N ASN A 134 20.49 15.85 -0.73
CA ASN A 134 20.27 14.41 -0.81
C ASN A 134 20.18 13.93 -2.26
N ALA A 135 20.43 12.65 -2.49
CA ALA A 135 20.44 12.08 -3.83
C ALA A 135 19.03 11.70 -4.30
N PHE A 136 18.72 12.07 -5.54
CA PHE A 136 17.55 11.64 -6.27
C PHE A 136 17.89 10.43 -7.16
N PRO A 137 16.99 9.44 -7.29
CA PRO A 137 15.70 9.34 -6.59
C PRO A 137 15.78 8.69 -5.20
N GLU A 138 16.93 8.12 -4.81
CA GLU A 138 17.01 7.18 -3.69
C GLU A 138 16.62 7.76 -2.32
N ASP A 139 16.85 9.05 -2.07
CA ASP A 139 16.57 9.72 -0.80
C ASP A 139 15.26 10.54 -0.81
N TYR A 140 14.45 10.44 -1.86
CA TYR A 140 13.21 11.20 -2.05
C TYR A 140 11.98 10.32 -1.83
N ILE A 141 10.87 10.93 -1.40
CA ILE A 141 9.56 10.28 -1.32
C ILE A 141 8.66 10.76 -2.47
N ARG A 142 7.89 9.84 -3.06
CA ARG A 142 6.81 10.19 -3.99
C ARG A 142 5.64 10.75 -3.21
N ILE A 143 5.25 11.98 -3.53
CA ILE A 143 4.08 12.63 -2.91
C ILE A 143 2.88 12.68 -3.84
N PHE A 144 3.11 12.56 -5.15
CA PHE A 144 2.07 12.50 -6.15
C PHE A 144 2.54 11.71 -7.37
N ARG A 145 1.63 10.98 -7.99
CA ARG A 145 1.78 10.37 -9.30
C ARG A 145 0.46 10.54 -10.02
N GLY A 146 0.50 10.84 -11.32
CA GLY A 146 -0.70 11.01 -12.11
C GLY A 146 -0.42 11.38 -13.55
N THR A 147 -1.48 11.63 -14.30
CA THR A 147 -1.41 12.04 -15.70
C THR A 147 -1.60 13.54 -15.83
N ILE A 148 -0.91 14.17 -16.76
CA ILE A 148 -1.12 15.58 -17.11
C ILE A 148 -2.49 15.71 -17.81
N ASP A 149 -3.46 16.35 -17.16
CA ASP A 149 -4.82 16.51 -17.69
C ASP A 149 -5.11 17.91 -18.24
N GLU A 150 -4.41 18.93 -17.74
CA GLU A 150 -4.51 20.30 -18.23
C GLU A 150 -3.14 21.00 -18.21
N ILE A 151 -2.92 21.87 -19.21
CA ILE A 151 -1.73 22.72 -19.31
C ILE A 151 -2.19 24.17 -19.40
N GLY A 152 -1.87 24.96 -18.38
CA GLY A 152 -2.14 26.39 -18.34
C GLY A 152 -0.88 27.20 -18.65
N SER A 153 -0.93 28.11 -19.62
CA SER A 153 0.19 29.01 -19.93
C SER A 153 -0.15 30.46 -19.58
N THR A 154 0.77 31.12 -18.88
CA THR A 154 0.71 32.53 -18.50
C THR A 154 2.07 33.18 -18.81
N PRO A 155 2.17 34.51 -19.00
CA PRO A 155 3.45 35.15 -19.30
C PRO A 155 4.55 34.76 -18.29
N GLY A 156 5.60 34.09 -18.78
CA GLY A 156 6.76 33.65 -18.01
C GLY A 156 6.58 32.35 -17.19
N LYS A 157 5.45 31.64 -17.32
CA LYS A 157 5.16 30.45 -16.52
C LYS A 157 4.15 29.51 -17.17
N VAL A 158 4.44 28.22 -17.12
CA VAL A 158 3.53 27.14 -17.51
C VAL A 158 3.16 26.31 -16.28
N THR A 159 1.90 25.94 -16.16
CA THR A 159 1.36 25.13 -15.06
C THR A 159 0.80 23.83 -15.61
N PHE A 160 1.31 22.70 -15.11
CA PHE A 160 0.77 21.38 -15.37
C PHE A 160 -0.22 21.03 -14.26
N GLN A 161 -1.44 20.71 -14.62
CA GLN A 161 -2.38 20.06 -13.72
C GLN A 161 -2.19 18.55 -13.85
N LEU A 162 -1.94 17.90 -12.72
CA LEU A 162 -1.75 16.46 -12.62
C LEU A 162 -2.98 15.85 -11.97
N SER A 163 -3.57 14.85 -12.61
CA SER A 163 -4.73 14.10 -12.10
C SER A 163 -4.31 12.77 -11.49
N HIS A 164 -4.75 12.51 -10.26
CA HIS A 164 -4.39 11.28 -9.54
C HIS A 164 -5.07 10.05 -10.15
N PRO A 165 -4.42 8.88 -10.21
CA PRO A 165 -4.99 7.63 -10.71
C PRO A 165 -6.32 7.21 -10.06
N ASP A 166 -6.56 7.60 -8.81
CA ASP A 166 -7.85 7.38 -8.13
C ASP A 166 -9.04 7.99 -8.88
N GLN A 167 -8.81 8.95 -9.79
CA GLN A 167 -9.87 9.42 -10.70
C GLN A 167 -10.39 8.30 -11.62
N LYS A 168 -9.55 7.34 -12.01
CA LYS A 168 -9.97 6.18 -12.81
C LYS A 168 -11.05 5.35 -12.09
N LYS A 169 -11.03 5.30 -10.74
CA LYS A 169 -12.07 4.63 -9.95
C LYS A 169 -13.45 5.29 -10.06
N ARG A 170 -13.56 6.54 -10.54
CA ARG A 170 -14.87 7.19 -10.74
C ARG A 170 -15.59 6.71 -11.98
N GLN A 171 -14.92 5.95 -12.85
CA GLN A 171 -15.52 5.37 -14.05
C GLN A 171 -16.65 4.39 -13.68
N GLU A 172 -17.62 4.29 -14.59
CA GLU A 172 -18.67 3.28 -14.51
C GLU A 172 -18.14 1.95 -15.06
N ILE A 173 -18.38 0.89 -14.32
CA ILE A 173 -18.13 -0.51 -14.67
C ILE A 173 -19.48 -1.25 -14.66
N PHE A 174 -19.54 -2.37 -15.36
CA PHE A 174 -20.76 -3.16 -15.50
C PHE A 174 -21.92 -2.34 -16.09
N ILE A 175 -21.64 -1.59 -17.15
CA ILE A 175 -22.65 -0.77 -17.82
C ILE A 175 -23.83 -1.64 -18.24
N LYS A 176 -25.02 -1.22 -17.81
CA LYS A 176 -26.30 -1.80 -18.18
C LYS A 176 -26.50 -1.67 -19.68
N ALA A 177 -26.71 -2.79 -20.34
CA ALA A 177 -27.06 -2.87 -21.74
C ALA A 177 -28.51 -3.36 -21.83
N GLU A 178 -29.28 -2.78 -22.74
CA GLU A 178 -30.67 -3.12 -22.98
C GLU A 178 -30.86 -3.45 -24.47
N SER A 179 -31.73 -4.40 -24.75
CA SER A 179 -32.06 -4.82 -26.11
C SER A 179 -33.39 -5.56 -26.12
N LYS A 180 -33.76 -6.10 -27.28
CA LYS A 180 -34.91 -6.96 -27.46
C LYS A 180 -34.51 -8.27 -28.12
N LEU A 181 -35.33 -9.29 -27.93
CA LEU A 181 -35.23 -10.50 -28.72
C LEU A 181 -35.56 -10.22 -30.19
N ASN A 182 -34.75 -10.79 -31.09
CA ASN A 182 -34.99 -10.80 -32.53
C ASN A 182 -35.40 -12.23 -32.94
N GLY A 183 -36.68 -12.50 -32.76
CA GLY A 183 -37.30 -13.81 -32.88
C GLY A 183 -37.67 -14.42 -31.52
N ALA A 184 -38.84 -15.05 -31.46
CA ALA A 184 -39.28 -15.78 -30.28
C ALA A 184 -38.33 -16.94 -29.94
N ILE A 185 -38.13 -17.17 -28.63
CA ILE A 185 -37.28 -18.27 -28.14
C ILE A 185 -38.07 -19.31 -27.33
N ASN A 186 -37.64 -20.58 -27.38
CA ASN A 186 -38.15 -21.69 -26.57
C ASN A 186 -37.22 -22.01 -25.38
N ASN A 187 -37.61 -22.91 -24.49
CA ASN A 187 -36.90 -23.24 -23.25
C ASN A 187 -35.57 -24.01 -23.40
N SER A 188 -35.12 -24.30 -24.64
CA SER A 188 -33.94 -25.13 -24.91
C SER A 188 -32.92 -24.46 -25.85
N GLN A 189 -33.19 -23.24 -26.32
CA GLN A 189 -32.27 -22.52 -27.20
C GLN A 189 -30.95 -22.16 -26.49
N THR A 190 -29.84 -22.52 -27.14
CA THR A 190 -28.46 -22.24 -26.72
C THR A 190 -27.82 -21.07 -27.49
N THR A 191 -28.56 -20.51 -28.44
CA THR A 191 -28.20 -19.30 -29.20
C THR A 191 -29.43 -18.40 -29.20
N ILE A 192 -29.25 -17.14 -28.81
CA ILE A 192 -30.32 -16.16 -28.65
C ILE A 192 -29.98 -14.94 -29.49
N SER A 193 -30.81 -14.66 -30.48
CA SER A 193 -30.65 -13.51 -31.37
C SER A 193 -31.28 -12.27 -30.76
N LEU A 194 -30.55 -11.16 -30.77
CA LEU A 194 -30.98 -9.86 -30.29
C LEU A 194 -31.17 -8.89 -31.45
N ASP A 195 -31.89 -7.80 -31.21
CA ASP A 195 -31.91 -6.65 -32.13
C ASP A 195 -30.53 -5.98 -32.21
N SER A 196 -29.83 -5.93 -31.07
CA SER A 196 -28.49 -5.37 -30.94
C SER A 196 -27.75 -6.00 -29.76
N THR A 197 -26.46 -6.26 -29.94
CA THR A 197 -25.52 -6.69 -28.89
C THR A 197 -24.59 -5.56 -28.44
N VAL A 198 -24.83 -4.33 -28.89
CA VAL A 198 -24.03 -3.15 -28.49
C VAL A 198 -24.03 -3.01 -26.96
N ASN A 199 -22.85 -2.75 -26.39
CA ASN A 199 -22.59 -2.62 -24.96
C ASN A 199 -22.75 -3.90 -24.11
N PHE A 200 -23.20 -5.03 -24.67
CA PHE A 200 -23.15 -6.30 -23.95
C PHE A 200 -21.70 -6.76 -23.79
N LEU A 201 -21.31 -7.06 -22.55
CA LEU A 201 -19.97 -7.51 -22.22
C LEU A 201 -19.88 -9.04 -22.33
N TYR A 202 -18.70 -9.56 -22.63
CA TYR A 202 -18.47 -11.00 -22.78
C TYR A 202 -17.14 -11.42 -22.14
N PRO A 203 -16.93 -12.72 -21.85
CA PRO A 203 -15.67 -13.21 -21.31
C PRO A 203 -14.48 -12.88 -22.23
N ILE A 204 -13.40 -12.34 -21.65
CA ILE A 204 -12.12 -12.18 -22.34
C ILE A 204 -11.13 -13.25 -21.88
N MET A 205 -10.13 -13.52 -22.71
CA MET A 205 -9.04 -14.41 -22.34
C MET A 205 -8.06 -13.68 -21.40
N GLY A 206 -7.85 -14.26 -20.22
CA GLY A 206 -6.83 -13.82 -19.27
C GLY A 206 -5.41 -13.98 -19.82
N PRO A 207 -4.40 -13.43 -19.13
CA PRO A 207 -3.00 -13.56 -19.53
C PRO A 207 -2.49 -15.01 -19.44
N ASP A 208 -3.13 -15.85 -18.64
CA ASP A 208 -2.86 -17.28 -18.51
C ASP A 208 -3.55 -18.14 -19.59
N THR A 209 -4.17 -17.50 -20.59
CA THR A 209 -4.94 -18.14 -21.66
C THR A 209 -6.20 -18.88 -21.20
N THR A 210 -6.77 -18.49 -20.05
CA THR A 210 -8.04 -19.03 -19.56
C THR A 210 -9.12 -17.96 -19.38
N PHE A 211 -10.39 -18.40 -19.31
CA PHE A 211 -11.51 -17.53 -18.95
C PHE A 211 -11.70 -17.51 -17.44
N ASP A 212 -11.94 -16.32 -16.90
CA ASP A 212 -12.09 -16.16 -15.46
C ASP A 212 -13.45 -16.61 -14.95
N ALA A 213 -13.46 -17.65 -14.12
CA ALA A 213 -14.68 -18.16 -13.51
C ALA A 213 -15.30 -17.20 -12.45
N SER A 214 -14.55 -16.19 -11.99
CA SER A 214 -15.08 -15.22 -11.00
C SER A 214 -16.10 -14.25 -11.56
N ILE A 215 -16.32 -14.23 -12.88
CA ILE A 215 -17.31 -13.36 -13.52
C ILE A 215 -18.13 -14.14 -14.54
N LYS A 216 -19.45 -13.97 -14.48
CA LYS A 216 -20.38 -14.49 -15.49
C LYS A 216 -21.18 -13.36 -16.10
N TYR A 217 -21.35 -13.46 -17.41
CA TYR A 217 -22.09 -12.52 -18.24
C TYR A 217 -23.42 -13.15 -18.63
N GLY A 218 -24.49 -12.39 -18.46
CA GLY A 218 -25.83 -12.86 -18.72
C GLY A 218 -26.77 -11.75 -19.12
N ILE A 219 -28.00 -12.16 -19.38
CA ILE A 219 -29.14 -11.30 -19.60
C ILE A 219 -30.24 -11.68 -18.62
N ARG A 220 -31.05 -10.70 -18.24
CA ARG A 220 -32.35 -10.91 -17.61
C ARG A 220 -33.43 -10.62 -18.64
N ILE A 221 -34.35 -11.55 -18.76
CA ILE A 221 -35.57 -11.40 -19.56
C ILE A 221 -36.74 -11.81 -18.66
N GLU A 222 -37.61 -10.85 -18.35
CA GLU A 222 -38.69 -11.02 -17.37
C GLU A 222 -38.13 -11.60 -16.03
N ASP A 223 -38.55 -12.82 -15.66
CA ASP A 223 -38.13 -13.54 -14.45
C ASP A 223 -37.06 -14.62 -14.73
N GLU A 224 -36.48 -14.65 -15.92
CA GLU A 224 -35.41 -15.58 -16.29
C GLU A 224 -34.03 -14.91 -16.38
N ILE A 225 -33.03 -15.56 -15.79
CA ILE A 225 -31.61 -15.23 -16.00
C ILE A 225 -30.98 -16.24 -16.94
N ILE A 226 -30.27 -15.74 -17.96
CA ILE A 226 -29.58 -16.56 -18.95
C ILE A 226 -28.11 -16.14 -18.99
N PHE A 227 -27.19 -17.06 -18.72
CA PHE A 227 -25.76 -16.81 -18.91
C PHE A 227 -25.33 -17.16 -20.33
N TYR A 228 -24.35 -16.46 -20.89
CA TYR A 228 -23.76 -16.76 -22.20
C TYR A 228 -22.22 -16.71 -22.13
N THR A 229 -21.56 -17.32 -23.10
CA THR A 229 -20.08 -17.41 -23.13
C THR A 229 -19.44 -16.58 -24.24
N GLY A 230 -20.23 -16.04 -25.17
CA GLY A 230 -19.71 -15.21 -26.24
C GLY A 230 -20.79 -14.54 -27.07
N ILE A 231 -20.37 -13.59 -27.90
CA ILE A 231 -21.23 -12.81 -28.81
C ILE A 231 -20.70 -12.98 -30.22
N SER A 232 -21.58 -13.24 -31.18
CA SER A 232 -21.25 -13.33 -32.61
C SER A 232 -22.29 -12.57 -33.43
N GLY A 233 -21.92 -11.39 -33.93
CA GLY A 233 -22.89 -10.47 -34.53
C GLY A 233 -23.94 -10.08 -33.48
N ASN A 234 -25.21 -10.30 -33.81
CA ASN A 234 -26.33 -10.04 -32.90
C ASN A 234 -26.75 -11.27 -32.07
N ASP A 235 -25.99 -12.37 -32.13
CA ASP A 235 -26.31 -13.59 -31.41
C ASP A 235 -25.48 -13.74 -30.14
N LEU A 236 -26.17 -13.97 -29.01
CA LEU A 236 -25.58 -14.54 -27.81
C LEU A 236 -25.38 -16.04 -28.02
N THR A 237 -24.19 -16.54 -27.71
CA THR A 237 -23.79 -17.94 -27.95
C THR A 237 -23.39 -18.64 -26.65
N GLY A 238 -23.58 -19.97 -26.60
CA GLY A 238 -23.29 -20.76 -25.40
C GLY A 238 -24.26 -20.45 -24.26
N CYS A 239 -25.52 -20.15 -24.59
CA CYS A 239 -26.52 -19.75 -23.61
C CYS A 239 -26.91 -20.90 -22.69
N THR A 240 -26.87 -20.64 -21.38
CA THR A 240 -27.39 -21.50 -20.31
C THR A 240 -28.64 -20.84 -19.71
N ARG A 241 -29.80 -21.42 -20.03
CA ARG A 241 -31.14 -20.99 -19.62
C ARG A 241 -31.44 -21.34 -18.15
N GLY A 242 -32.40 -20.64 -17.54
CA GLY A 242 -32.86 -20.93 -16.16
C GLY A 242 -31.76 -20.83 -15.10
N ALA A 243 -30.83 -19.89 -15.26
CA ALA A 243 -29.70 -19.75 -14.35
C ALA A 243 -30.15 -19.21 -12.97
N LEU A 244 -29.34 -19.47 -11.94
CA LEU A 244 -29.58 -18.98 -10.56
C LEU A 244 -30.93 -19.40 -9.96
N GLY A 245 -31.48 -20.55 -10.39
CA GLY A 245 -32.75 -21.06 -9.89
C GLY A 245 -33.98 -20.42 -10.55
N THR A 246 -33.79 -19.62 -11.60
CA THR A 246 -34.89 -19.19 -12.48
C THR A 246 -35.36 -20.35 -13.37
N THR A 247 -36.51 -20.22 -14.01
CA THR A 247 -37.10 -21.28 -14.84
C THR A 247 -36.98 -20.94 -16.31
N ALA A 248 -36.44 -21.87 -17.11
CA ALA A 248 -36.37 -21.71 -18.56
C ALA A 248 -37.76 -21.80 -19.21
N ILE A 249 -38.24 -20.71 -19.80
CA ILE A 249 -39.55 -20.65 -20.47
C ILE A 249 -39.44 -20.14 -21.91
N GLY A 250 -40.55 -20.15 -22.66
CA GLY A 250 -40.58 -19.47 -23.95
C GLY A 250 -40.78 -17.97 -23.77
N HIS A 251 -40.11 -17.15 -24.57
CA HIS A 251 -40.33 -15.70 -24.63
C HIS A 251 -40.71 -15.30 -26.05
N ALA A 252 -41.60 -14.31 -26.15
CA ALA A 252 -42.04 -13.81 -27.45
C ALA A 252 -40.94 -13.00 -28.13
N ASP A 253 -41.07 -12.84 -29.45
CA ASP A 253 -40.32 -11.83 -30.18
C ASP A 253 -40.57 -10.43 -29.60
N ASP A 254 -39.64 -9.50 -29.80
CA ASP A 254 -39.68 -8.12 -29.29
C ASP A 254 -39.70 -7.98 -27.75
N THR A 255 -39.49 -9.06 -26.99
CA THR A 255 -39.45 -9.00 -25.51
C THR A 255 -38.20 -8.25 -25.04
N ASP A 256 -38.37 -7.29 -24.13
CA ASP A 256 -37.30 -6.49 -23.54
C ASP A 256 -36.39 -7.34 -22.64
N LEU A 257 -35.09 -7.06 -22.69
CA LEU A 257 -34.08 -7.68 -21.84
C LEU A 257 -32.99 -6.68 -21.44
N GLU A 258 -32.33 -6.99 -20.33
CA GLU A 258 -31.24 -6.19 -19.76
C GLU A 258 -30.03 -7.07 -19.46
N SER A 259 -28.83 -6.48 -19.42
CA SER A 259 -27.62 -7.18 -19.01
C SER A 259 -27.67 -7.55 -17.53
N PHE A 260 -27.04 -8.68 -17.20
CA PHE A 260 -26.93 -9.19 -15.84
C PHE A 260 -25.52 -9.75 -15.64
N PHE A 261 -24.88 -9.42 -14.52
CA PHE A 261 -23.57 -9.95 -14.18
C PHE A 261 -23.60 -10.65 -12.83
N ARG A 262 -22.85 -11.74 -12.72
CA ARG A 262 -22.55 -12.39 -11.45
C ARG A 262 -21.05 -12.35 -11.20
N VAL A 263 -20.63 -11.81 -10.06
CA VAL A 263 -19.22 -11.69 -9.70
C VAL A 263 -18.97 -12.44 -8.40
N THR A 264 -18.13 -13.47 -8.42
CA THR A 264 -17.88 -14.36 -7.27
C THR A 264 -16.40 -14.52 -6.98
N GLY A 265 -15.98 -14.47 -5.73
CA GLY A 265 -14.60 -14.76 -5.36
C GLY A 265 -14.13 -13.99 -4.13
N ASN A 266 -12.83 -14.08 -3.86
CA ASN A 266 -12.22 -13.47 -2.70
C ASN A 266 -12.31 -11.94 -2.75
N SER A 267 -12.66 -11.31 -1.64
CA SER A 267 -12.74 -9.85 -1.50
C SER A 267 -11.55 -9.09 -2.09
N ILE A 268 -10.33 -9.51 -1.80
CA ILE A 268 -9.12 -8.82 -2.28
C ILE A 268 -8.81 -9.14 -3.74
N ASP A 269 -9.02 -10.39 -4.16
CA ASP A 269 -8.80 -10.76 -5.56
C ASP A 269 -9.76 -10.02 -6.48
N LEU A 270 -11.04 -9.92 -6.08
CA LEU A 270 -12.03 -9.14 -6.81
C LEU A 270 -11.64 -7.66 -6.89
N ALA A 271 -11.17 -7.07 -5.78
CA ALA A 271 -10.69 -5.69 -5.79
C ALA A 271 -9.52 -5.48 -6.77
N LEU A 272 -8.53 -6.37 -6.75
CA LEU A 272 -7.36 -6.32 -7.64
C LEU A 272 -7.76 -6.54 -9.11
N LYS A 273 -8.64 -7.50 -9.39
CA LYS A 273 -9.18 -7.72 -10.75
C LYS A 273 -9.93 -6.50 -11.25
N ILE A 274 -10.82 -5.91 -10.46
CA ILE A 274 -11.57 -4.72 -10.86
C ILE A 274 -10.64 -3.53 -11.12
N MET A 275 -9.61 -3.32 -10.30
CA MET A 275 -8.67 -2.21 -10.51
C MET A 275 -7.77 -2.43 -11.73
N LEU A 276 -7.20 -3.63 -11.88
CA LEU A 276 -6.11 -3.91 -12.82
C LEU A 276 -6.57 -4.55 -14.14
N SER A 277 -7.85 -4.93 -14.25
CA SER A 277 -8.43 -5.41 -15.50
C SER A 277 -8.92 -4.30 -16.41
N GLY A 278 -9.19 -4.71 -17.64
CA GLY A 278 -9.85 -3.93 -18.68
C GLY A 278 -8.89 -3.51 -19.79
N TRP A 279 -7.63 -3.93 -19.69
CA TRP A 279 -6.63 -3.73 -20.73
C TRP A 279 -6.90 -4.64 -21.91
N ASN A 280 -7.25 -5.91 -21.66
CA ASN A 280 -7.33 -6.95 -22.68
C ASN A 280 -6.03 -7.01 -23.51
N GLY A 281 -4.91 -6.87 -22.82
CA GLY A 281 -3.61 -6.56 -23.39
C GLY A 281 -2.62 -6.09 -22.32
N PRO A 282 -1.38 -5.75 -22.71
CA PRO A 282 -0.43 -5.19 -21.77
C PRO A 282 -0.89 -3.82 -21.25
N TYR A 283 -0.60 -3.52 -19.98
CA TYR A 283 -0.76 -2.18 -19.41
C TYR A 283 0.46 -1.29 -19.71
N GLU A 284 1.61 -1.91 -19.99
CA GLU A 284 2.84 -1.24 -20.43
C GLU A 284 3.45 -1.96 -21.62
N SER A 285 3.96 -1.22 -22.61
CA SER A 285 4.54 -1.81 -23.81
C SER A 285 5.67 -0.97 -24.41
N GLY A 286 6.54 -1.61 -25.20
CA GLY A 286 7.63 -0.92 -25.89
C GLY A 286 8.80 -0.54 -24.98
N LEU A 287 8.88 -1.13 -23.78
CA LEU A 287 9.93 -0.81 -22.81
C LEU A 287 11.25 -1.45 -23.23
N THR A 288 12.37 -0.76 -22.99
CA THR A 288 13.70 -1.28 -23.32
C THR A 288 14.19 -2.26 -22.27
N ILE A 289 14.90 -3.29 -22.73
CA ILE A 289 15.60 -4.27 -21.88
C ILE A 289 17.08 -4.27 -22.23
N GLN A 290 17.95 -4.43 -21.23
CA GLN A 290 19.39 -4.34 -21.47
C GLN A 290 19.93 -5.67 -22.02
N ASN A 291 19.63 -6.78 -21.35
CA ASN A 291 20.20 -8.09 -21.66
C ASN A 291 19.20 -9.24 -21.41
N PHE A 292 19.42 -10.37 -22.09
CA PHE A 292 18.88 -11.68 -21.74
C PHE A 292 19.96 -12.56 -21.10
N ASN A 293 19.61 -13.26 -20.01
CA ASN A 293 20.45 -14.11 -19.17
C ASN A 293 21.67 -13.46 -18.50
N ILE A 294 22.12 -12.30 -18.96
CA ILE A 294 23.36 -11.66 -18.51
C ILE A 294 23.05 -10.46 -17.62
N LEU A 295 23.53 -10.46 -16.39
CA LEU A 295 23.42 -9.34 -15.46
C LEU A 295 24.46 -8.24 -15.74
N GLY A 296 24.33 -7.09 -15.09
CA GLY A 296 25.25 -5.95 -15.26
C GLY A 296 26.72 -6.26 -14.90
N ASP A 297 26.95 -7.15 -13.94
CA ASP A 297 28.27 -7.64 -13.54
C ASP A 297 28.80 -8.80 -14.41
N ALA A 298 28.16 -9.06 -15.54
CA ALA A 298 28.39 -10.18 -16.45
C ALA A 298 28.09 -11.58 -15.87
N THR A 299 27.44 -11.68 -14.71
CA THR A 299 26.93 -12.95 -14.20
C THR A 299 25.83 -13.49 -15.13
N VAL A 300 25.90 -14.78 -15.47
CA VAL A 300 24.89 -15.44 -16.30
C VAL A 300 23.91 -16.20 -15.41
N ILE A 301 22.65 -15.79 -15.44
CA ILE A 301 21.53 -16.48 -14.80
C ILE A 301 20.51 -16.84 -15.88
N PRO A 302 20.29 -18.13 -16.18
CA PRO A 302 19.32 -18.55 -17.19
C PRO A 302 17.91 -18.02 -16.94
N ASN A 303 17.17 -17.79 -18.02
CA ASN A 303 15.78 -17.34 -18.02
C ASN A 303 15.54 -15.99 -17.33
N THR A 304 16.53 -15.09 -17.40
CA THR A 304 16.43 -13.75 -16.81
C THR A 304 16.47 -12.63 -17.84
N LEU A 305 15.84 -11.50 -17.48
CA LEU A 305 15.88 -10.24 -18.22
C LEU A 305 16.42 -9.16 -17.28
N PHE A 306 17.45 -8.43 -17.71
CA PHE A 306 18.10 -7.41 -16.91
C PHE A 306 17.69 -5.99 -17.33
N PHE A 307 17.38 -5.16 -16.33
CA PHE A 307 17.04 -3.74 -16.46
C PHE A 307 18.11 -2.92 -15.77
N LEU A 308 18.81 -2.09 -16.54
CA LEU A 308 19.90 -1.26 -16.03
C LEU A 308 19.36 0.02 -15.39
N GLY A 309 19.88 0.38 -14.22
CA GLY A 309 19.71 1.69 -13.61
C GLY A 309 18.47 1.87 -12.73
N PHE A 310 17.51 0.94 -12.75
CA PHE A 310 16.29 1.07 -11.94
C PHE A 310 15.72 -0.27 -11.45
N ASP A 311 14.83 -0.19 -10.46
CA ASP A 311 14.03 -1.31 -9.95
C ASP A 311 12.72 -1.40 -10.72
N VAL A 312 12.58 -2.43 -11.57
CA VAL A 312 11.42 -2.64 -12.44
C VAL A 312 10.12 -2.79 -11.64
N ALA A 313 10.17 -3.36 -10.44
CA ALA A 313 8.99 -3.50 -9.59
C ALA A 313 8.56 -2.18 -8.97
N ASP A 314 9.49 -1.28 -8.67
CA ASP A 314 9.17 0.03 -8.11
C ASP A 314 8.71 1.04 -9.17
N TYR A 315 9.30 0.96 -10.37
CA TYR A 315 9.00 1.86 -11.48
C TYR A 315 7.69 1.48 -12.18
N TYR A 316 7.59 0.26 -12.72
CA TYR A 316 6.44 -0.23 -13.51
C TYR A 316 5.44 -1.06 -12.70
N GLY A 317 5.63 -1.19 -11.39
CA GLY A 317 4.70 -1.89 -10.50
C GLY A 317 4.65 -3.41 -10.69
N VAL A 318 5.60 -3.99 -11.42
CA VAL A 318 5.62 -5.42 -11.75
C VAL A 318 5.67 -6.26 -10.48
N VAL A 319 4.84 -7.31 -10.42
CA VAL A 319 4.82 -8.29 -9.32
C VAL A 319 5.02 -9.72 -9.83
N VAL A 320 5.47 -10.60 -8.94
CA VAL A 320 5.59 -12.03 -9.25
C VAL A 320 4.21 -12.57 -9.66
N GLY A 321 4.18 -13.33 -10.75
CA GLY A 321 2.97 -13.88 -11.36
C GLY A 321 2.42 -13.06 -12.53
N ASP A 322 2.87 -11.82 -12.73
CA ASP A 322 2.58 -11.04 -13.93
C ASP A 322 3.20 -11.68 -15.18
N TYR A 323 2.79 -11.24 -16.36
CA TYR A 323 3.16 -11.82 -17.64
C TYR A 323 3.95 -10.85 -18.49
N ILE A 324 4.93 -11.37 -19.23
CA ILE A 324 5.73 -10.62 -20.18
C ILE A 324 5.47 -11.05 -21.62
N THR A 325 5.69 -10.11 -22.54
CA THR A 325 5.87 -10.40 -23.96
C THR A 325 7.11 -9.66 -24.44
N THR A 326 8.04 -10.34 -25.09
CA THR A 326 9.27 -9.76 -25.64
C THR A 326 9.28 -9.87 -27.16
N THR A 327 9.71 -8.82 -27.83
CA THR A 327 9.79 -8.75 -29.30
C THR A 327 11.04 -8.00 -29.75
N GLY A 328 11.53 -8.26 -30.96
CA GLY A 328 12.68 -7.57 -31.53
C GLY A 328 14.05 -8.06 -31.04
N ALA A 329 14.11 -9.19 -30.32
CA ALA A 329 15.38 -9.80 -29.94
C ALA A 329 16.08 -10.44 -31.13
N THR A 330 17.42 -10.41 -31.11
CA THR A 330 18.28 -10.99 -32.16
C THR A 330 18.06 -12.49 -32.26
N HIS A 331 17.95 -13.16 -31.10
CA HIS A 331 17.65 -14.58 -31.05
C HIS A 331 16.13 -14.82 -31.00
N GLY A 332 15.63 -15.64 -31.93
CA GLY A 332 14.20 -15.98 -32.00
C GLY A 332 13.63 -16.54 -30.68
N ALA A 333 14.41 -17.34 -29.95
CA ALA A 333 14.02 -17.92 -28.67
C ALA A 333 13.80 -16.89 -27.54
N ASN A 334 14.35 -15.68 -27.70
CA ASN A 334 14.19 -14.57 -26.77
C ASN A 334 12.90 -13.79 -27.02
N ASN A 335 12.18 -14.05 -28.12
CA ASN A 335 10.89 -13.44 -28.41
C ASN A 335 9.76 -14.36 -27.90
N VAL A 336 9.18 -14.04 -26.76
CA VAL A 336 8.16 -14.86 -26.11
C VAL A 336 6.86 -14.09 -25.92
N THR A 337 5.75 -14.81 -25.83
CA THR A 337 4.42 -14.22 -25.62
C THR A 337 3.80 -14.79 -24.34
N LEU A 338 3.30 -13.90 -23.49
CA LEU A 338 2.60 -14.21 -22.25
C LEU A 338 3.32 -15.27 -21.41
N LYS A 339 4.56 -15.00 -21.02
CA LYS A 339 5.33 -15.85 -20.09
C LYS A 339 5.34 -15.25 -18.69
N GLN A 340 5.17 -16.10 -17.69
CA GLN A 340 4.96 -15.67 -16.31
C GLN A 340 6.28 -15.32 -15.62
N ILE A 341 6.27 -14.25 -14.83
CA ILE A 341 7.36 -13.86 -13.95
C ILE A 341 7.32 -14.69 -12.67
N THR A 342 8.44 -15.33 -12.31
CA THR A 342 8.57 -16.16 -11.11
C THR A 342 9.34 -15.48 -9.99
N GLU A 343 10.23 -14.56 -10.34
CA GLU A 343 11.09 -13.87 -9.38
C GLU A 343 11.44 -12.47 -9.88
N ILE A 344 11.63 -11.55 -8.93
CA ILE A 344 12.12 -10.19 -9.18
C ILE A 344 13.19 -9.90 -8.15
N VAL A 345 14.37 -9.50 -8.61
CA VAL A 345 15.54 -9.27 -7.75
C VAL A 345 16.13 -7.88 -8.03
N ARG A 346 16.32 -7.12 -6.96
CA ARG A 346 17.03 -5.84 -6.98
C ARG A 346 18.52 -6.08 -6.81
N THR A 347 19.32 -5.43 -7.65
CA THR A 347 20.79 -5.43 -7.59
C THR A 347 21.30 -4.00 -7.33
N LEU A 348 22.62 -3.83 -7.24
CA LEU A 348 23.22 -2.50 -7.09
C LEU A 348 23.14 -1.67 -8.37
N GLU A 349 23.16 -2.32 -9.54
CA GLU A 349 23.22 -1.69 -10.86
C GLU A 349 21.85 -1.55 -11.52
N GLY A 350 20.83 -2.23 -11.00
CA GLY A 350 19.49 -2.25 -11.56
C GLY A 350 18.65 -3.39 -10.97
N SER A 351 17.86 -4.06 -11.80
CA SER A 351 17.06 -5.21 -11.38
C SER A 351 16.97 -6.26 -12.48
N TYR A 352 16.64 -7.49 -12.11
CA TYR A 352 16.28 -8.52 -13.08
C TYR A 352 15.01 -9.25 -12.68
N ILE A 353 14.35 -9.83 -13.67
CA ILE A 353 13.22 -10.74 -13.49
C ILE A 353 13.57 -12.13 -14.03
N THR A 354 13.04 -13.16 -13.38
CA THR A 354 13.12 -14.55 -13.84
C THR A 354 11.78 -14.96 -14.42
N VAL A 355 11.80 -15.71 -15.52
CA VAL A 355 10.61 -16.05 -16.32
C VAL A 355 10.45 -17.57 -16.42
N ASP A 356 9.22 -18.05 -16.26
CA ASP A 356 8.90 -19.48 -16.38
C ASP A 356 8.67 -19.92 -17.83
N GLY A 357 8.92 -21.21 -18.09
CA GLY A 357 8.56 -21.87 -19.35
C GLY A 357 9.24 -21.25 -20.58
N VAL A 358 10.45 -20.71 -20.39
CA VAL A 358 11.32 -20.15 -21.44
C VAL A 358 12.69 -20.83 -21.44
N SER A 359 13.43 -20.62 -22.51
CA SER A 359 14.84 -21.03 -22.65
C SER A 359 15.55 -19.94 -23.41
N PHE A 360 15.79 -18.83 -22.72
CA PHE A 360 16.46 -17.67 -23.32
C PHE A 360 17.89 -18.03 -23.71
N VAL A 361 18.34 -17.42 -24.80
CA VAL A 361 19.71 -17.48 -25.29
C VAL A 361 20.42 -16.22 -24.82
N ASP A 362 21.67 -16.39 -24.36
CA ASP A 362 22.51 -15.29 -23.90
C ASP A 362 22.60 -14.18 -24.95
N GLU A 363 22.15 -12.97 -24.59
CA GLU A 363 22.13 -11.81 -25.48
C GLU A 363 22.45 -10.55 -24.67
N GLY A 364 23.68 -10.06 -24.80
CA GLY A 364 24.10 -8.80 -24.19
C GLY A 364 23.82 -7.62 -25.11
N SER A 365 23.30 -6.52 -24.56
CA SER A 365 22.97 -5.29 -25.30
C SER A 365 21.99 -5.54 -26.44
N THR A 366 20.74 -5.85 -26.10
CA THR A 366 19.66 -6.14 -27.05
C THR A 366 18.90 -4.88 -27.47
N ALA A 367 18.31 -4.90 -28.68
CA ALA A 367 17.34 -3.90 -29.14
C ALA A 367 15.88 -4.34 -28.87
N ALA A 368 15.70 -5.48 -28.20
CA ALA A 368 14.39 -6.02 -27.88
C ALA A 368 13.60 -5.07 -26.98
N THR A 369 12.28 -5.16 -27.13
CA THR A 369 11.33 -4.49 -26.25
C THR A 369 10.54 -5.51 -25.44
N ILE A 370 10.03 -5.06 -24.29
CA ILE A 370 9.18 -5.85 -23.40
C ILE A 370 7.85 -5.12 -23.17
N ALA A 371 6.80 -5.92 -22.96
CA ALA A 371 5.49 -5.48 -22.51
C ALA A 371 5.06 -6.28 -21.27
N PHE A 372 4.37 -5.63 -20.34
CA PHE A 372 3.87 -6.23 -19.10
C PHE A 372 2.35 -6.31 -19.11
N ARG A 373 1.82 -7.47 -18.70
CA ARG A 373 0.38 -7.70 -18.48
C ARG A 373 0.15 -8.21 -17.07
N SER A 374 -0.74 -7.55 -16.33
CA SER A 374 -1.06 -7.90 -14.95
C SER A 374 -1.69 -9.30 -14.89
N ARG A 375 -1.32 -10.10 -13.89
CA ARG A 375 -1.99 -11.39 -13.63
C ARG A 375 -3.47 -11.25 -13.29
N TYR A 376 -3.87 -10.05 -12.89
CA TYR A 376 -5.25 -9.70 -12.56
C TYR A 376 -6.03 -9.10 -13.73
N ASP A 377 -5.46 -8.97 -14.95
CA ASP A 377 -6.17 -8.50 -16.15
C ASP A 377 -7.00 -9.61 -16.79
N THR A 378 -8.12 -9.95 -16.15
CA THR A 378 -8.99 -11.06 -16.54
C THR A 378 -10.44 -10.64 -16.81
N PHE A 379 -10.83 -9.41 -16.49
CA PHE A 379 -12.18 -8.89 -16.76
C PHE A 379 -12.23 -8.08 -18.06
N HIS A 380 -13.38 -8.15 -18.74
CA HIS A 380 -13.66 -7.36 -19.94
C HIS A 380 -13.41 -5.85 -19.72
N PRO A 381 -12.99 -5.08 -20.76
CA PRO A 381 -12.78 -3.62 -20.69
C PRO A 381 -13.91 -2.77 -20.09
N GLY A 382 -15.15 -3.27 -20.09
CA GLY A 382 -16.31 -2.62 -19.47
C GLY A 382 -16.57 -3.01 -18.01
N ALA A 383 -15.73 -3.87 -17.42
CA ALA A 383 -15.86 -4.39 -16.05
C ALA A 383 -14.60 -4.17 -15.19
N GLY A 384 -13.55 -3.55 -15.76
CA GLY A 384 -12.31 -3.19 -15.07
C GLY A 384 -11.96 -1.72 -15.26
N LEU A 385 -11.14 -1.18 -14.36
CA LEU A 385 -10.83 0.25 -14.26
C LEU A 385 -9.55 0.67 -15.01
N LYS A 386 -8.82 -0.29 -15.58
CA LYS A 386 -7.56 -0.06 -16.33
C LYS A 386 -6.56 0.78 -15.53
N MET A 387 -6.42 0.48 -14.24
CA MET A 387 -5.31 1.03 -13.46
C MET A 387 -4.03 0.29 -13.86
N HIS A 388 -2.92 1.03 -13.95
CA HIS A 388 -1.61 0.42 -14.10
C HIS A 388 -1.20 -0.25 -12.79
N ASN A 389 -0.33 -1.25 -12.85
CA ASN A 389 0.11 -1.98 -11.67
C ASN A 389 0.87 -1.08 -10.68
N ASP A 390 1.55 -0.05 -11.16
CA ASP A 390 2.31 0.88 -10.36
C ASP A 390 1.40 1.88 -9.61
N GLU A 391 0.15 2.08 -10.05
CA GLU A 391 -0.90 2.88 -9.40
C GLU A 391 -1.57 2.14 -8.23
N VAL A 392 -1.37 0.83 -8.10
CA VAL A 392 -2.02 -0.02 -7.07
C VAL A 392 -0.97 -0.67 -6.17
N ASP A 393 -1.20 -0.65 -4.86
CA ASP A 393 -0.33 -1.33 -3.89
C ASP A 393 -0.71 -2.81 -3.76
N ILE A 394 -0.39 -3.59 -4.80
CA ILE A 394 -0.74 -5.01 -4.94
C ILE A 394 -0.19 -5.83 -3.76
N LYS A 395 1.04 -5.53 -3.32
CA LYS A 395 1.71 -6.24 -2.22
C LYS A 395 0.93 -6.10 -0.92
N GLU A 396 0.43 -4.90 -0.60
CA GLU A 396 -0.35 -4.69 0.62
C GLU A 396 -1.71 -5.39 0.55
N HIS A 397 -2.38 -5.36 -0.60
CA HIS A 397 -3.61 -6.12 -0.82
C HIS A 397 -3.39 -7.61 -0.53
N GLU A 398 -2.38 -8.22 -1.14
CA GLU A 398 -2.04 -9.63 -0.95
C GLU A 398 -1.64 -9.96 0.50
N ARG A 399 -0.97 -9.03 1.17
CA ARG A 399 -0.64 -9.14 2.59
C ARG A 399 -1.93 -9.22 3.42
N ILE A 400 -2.88 -8.29 3.22
CA ILE A 400 -4.16 -8.28 3.94
C ILE A 400 -4.98 -9.53 3.65
N LYS A 401 -5.03 -9.98 2.39
CA LYS A 401 -5.63 -11.26 2.01
C LYS A 401 -5.04 -12.41 2.81
N ARG A 402 -3.71 -12.57 2.77
CA ARG A 402 -3.01 -13.68 3.44
C ARG A 402 -3.26 -13.72 4.95
N PHE A 403 -3.23 -12.57 5.62
CA PHE A 403 -3.32 -12.53 7.08
C PHE A 403 -4.76 -12.49 7.63
N PHE A 404 -5.71 -11.87 6.91
CA PHE A 404 -7.03 -11.55 7.48
C PHE A 404 -8.21 -12.01 6.63
N LEU A 405 -8.09 -11.99 5.31
CA LEU A 405 -9.22 -12.16 4.38
C LEU A 405 -9.08 -13.38 3.45
N SER A 406 -8.28 -14.37 3.84
CA SER A 406 -7.96 -15.54 3.01
C SER A 406 -9.18 -16.37 2.62
N SER A 407 -10.24 -16.35 3.43
CA SER A 407 -11.50 -17.06 3.20
C SER A 407 -12.71 -16.13 3.08
N PHE A 408 -12.51 -14.84 2.82
CA PHE A 408 -13.60 -13.88 2.71
C PHE A 408 -14.09 -13.81 1.26
N GLU A 409 -15.07 -14.64 0.94
CA GLU A 409 -15.64 -14.79 -0.40
C GLU A 409 -16.94 -14.00 -0.57
N TYR A 410 -17.16 -13.50 -1.78
CA TYR A 410 -18.37 -12.82 -2.20
C TYR A 410 -19.06 -13.52 -3.36
N ASP A 411 -20.35 -13.24 -3.53
CA ASP A 411 -21.16 -13.54 -4.72
C ASP A 411 -22.14 -12.39 -4.94
N PHE A 412 -21.84 -11.53 -5.91
CA PHE A 412 -22.62 -10.34 -6.26
C PHE A 412 -23.53 -10.61 -7.45
N TYR A 413 -24.69 -9.96 -7.45
CA TYR A 413 -25.59 -9.86 -8.59
C TYR A 413 -25.64 -8.39 -9.01
N ILE A 414 -25.20 -8.08 -10.23
CA ILE A 414 -25.10 -6.71 -10.74
C ILE A 414 -26.08 -6.56 -11.89
N ARG A 415 -26.96 -5.57 -11.78
CA ARG A 415 -28.12 -5.36 -12.67
C ARG A 415 -28.17 -3.97 -13.29
N ASP A 416 -27.35 -3.05 -12.78
CA ASP A 416 -27.29 -1.66 -13.19
C ASP A 416 -25.84 -1.18 -13.20
N ASN A 417 -25.60 0.00 -13.75
CA ASN A 417 -24.31 0.67 -13.78
C ASN A 417 -23.75 0.80 -12.36
N VAL A 418 -22.47 0.46 -12.19
CA VAL A 418 -21.81 0.60 -10.90
C VAL A 418 -20.60 1.51 -11.05
N LYS A 419 -20.45 2.49 -10.18
CA LYS A 419 -19.22 3.28 -10.08
C LYS A 419 -18.15 2.47 -9.38
N GLY A 420 -16.97 2.33 -9.99
CA GLY A 420 -15.89 1.50 -9.47
C GLY A 420 -15.51 1.82 -8.02
N LYS A 421 -15.44 3.11 -7.67
CA LYS A 421 -15.12 3.57 -6.31
C LYS A 421 -16.17 3.14 -5.31
N GLU A 422 -17.45 3.34 -5.63
CA GLU A 422 -18.57 3.00 -4.74
C GLU A 422 -18.64 1.49 -4.52
N PHE A 423 -18.36 0.70 -5.56
CA PHE A 423 -18.27 -0.76 -5.45
C PHE A 423 -17.09 -1.23 -4.59
N LEU A 424 -15.88 -0.74 -4.89
CA LEU A 424 -14.67 -1.12 -4.15
C LEU A 424 -14.78 -0.74 -2.67
N GLU A 425 -15.15 0.50 -2.38
CA GLU A 425 -15.21 1.00 -0.99
C GLU A 425 -16.43 0.47 -0.25
N GLY A 426 -17.62 0.56 -0.86
CA GLY A 426 -18.91 0.28 -0.22
C GLY A 426 -19.30 -1.20 -0.19
N GLU A 427 -19.00 -1.96 -1.24
CA GLU A 427 -19.45 -3.35 -1.40
C GLU A 427 -18.34 -4.37 -1.14
N ILE A 428 -17.07 -4.04 -1.44
CA ILE A 428 -15.94 -4.95 -1.25
C ILE A 428 -15.23 -4.71 0.08
N TYR A 429 -14.68 -3.52 0.31
CA TYR A 429 -13.85 -3.25 1.48
C TYR A 429 -14.68 -3.09 2.75
N PHE A 430 -15.72 -2.26 2.71
CA PHE A 430 -16.49 -1.94 3.89
C PHE A 430 -17.15 -3.17 4.53
N PRO A 431 -17.84 -4.09 3.82
CA PRO A 431 -18.44 -5.25 4.48
C PRO A 431 -17.38 -6.20 5.08
N ALA A 432 -16.18 -6.27 4.48
CA ALA A 432 -15.07 -7.09 4.92
C ALA A 432 -14.31 -6.57 6.15
N ALA A 433 -14.66 -5.39 6.68
CA ALA A 433 -13.86 -4.69 7.70
C ALA A 433 -12.51 -4.15 7.19
N ALA A 434 -12.41 -3.97 5.87
CA ALA A 434 -11.34 -3.23 5.21
C ALA A 434 -11.79 -1.80 4.87
N TYR A 435 -10.85 -0.97 4.42
CA TYR A 435 -11.11 0.39 3.97
C TYR A 435 -10.07 0.82 2.92
N ALA A 436 -10.45 1.68 1.99
CA ALA A 436 -9.48 2.27 1.07
C ALA A 436 -8.47 3.13 1.82
N LEU A 437 -7.19 2.95 1.51
CA LEU A 437 -6.09 3.68 2.13
C LEU A 437 -5.14 4.21 1.04
N PRO A 438 -5.33 5.42 0.53
CA PRO A 438 -4.37 6.04 -0.38
C PRO A 438 -3.05 6.27 0.35
N ARG A 439 -1.96 5.66 -0.12
CA ARG A 439 -0.63 5.79 0.47
C ARG A 439 0.47 5.54 -0.56
N LYS A 440 1.66 6.11 -0.37
CA LYS A 440 2.80 5.99 -1.30
C LYS A 440 2.46 6.41 -2.74
N ALA A 441 1.53 7.35 -2.91
CA ALA A 441 0.93 7.74 -4.18
C ALA A 441 0.25 6.57 -4.96
N LYS A 442 -0.23 5.55 -4.25
CA LYS A 442 -0.94 4.39 -4.79
C LYS A 442 -2.29 4.18 -4.13
N SER A 443 -3.17 3.49 -4.84
CA SER A 443 -4.37 2.86 -4.29
C SER A 443 -3.98 1.67 -3.42
N SER A 444 -4.14 1.78 -2.09
CA SER A 444 -3.89 0.69 -1.14
C SER A 444 -5.14 0.39 -0.31
N VAL A 445 -5.03 -0.61 0.56
CA VAL A 445 -6.10 -1.08 1.44
C VAL A 445 -5.62 -1.15 2.89
N GLY A 446 -6.46 -0.69 3.80
CA GLY A 446 -6.29 -0.87 5.24
C GLY A 446 -7.30 -1.88 5.79
N TYR A 447 -7.04 -2.36 7.00
CA TYR A 447 -7.92 -3.31 7.68
C TYR A 447 -8.15 -2.89 9.12
N HIS A 448 -9.34 -3.14 9.68
CA HIS A 448 -9.64 -2.87 11.08
C HIS A 448 -8.88 -3.84 12.01
N ILE A 449 -7.60 -3.56 12.23
CA ILE A 449 -6.75 -4.19 13.23
C ILE A 449 -6.53 -3.27 14.43
N GLY A 450 -6.07 -3.86 15.53
CA GLY A 450 -5.48 -3.08 16.61
C GLY A 450 -4.18 -2.39 16.15
N PRO A 451 -3.66 -1.43 16.93
CA PRO A 451 -2.45 -0.72 16.55
C PRO A 451 -1.27 -1.68 16.54
N LEU A 452 -0.82 -2.08 15.34
CA LEU A 452 0.41 -2.83 15.16
C LEU A 452 1.54 -1.81 15.01
N PRO A 453 2.41 -1.66 16.01
CA PRO A 453 3.56 -0.77 15.89
C PRO A 453 4.54 -1.35 14.87
N ASP A 454 5.15 -0.46 14.09
CA ASP A 454 6.23 -0.81 13.16
C ASP A 454 7.58 -0.64 13.86
N SER A 455 8.62 -1.24 13.28
CA SER A 455 9.98 -1.14 13.78
C SER A 455 10.45 0.32 13.82
N ASP A 456 10.09 1.15 12.84
CA ASP A 456 10.39 2.59 12.80
C ASP A 456 9.19 3.46 13.24
N ILE A 457 8.56 3.11 14.38
CA ILE A 457 7.46 3.91 14.93
C ILE A 457 7.94 5.32 15.32
N ARG A 458 7.24 6.34 14.82
CA ARG A 458 7.52 7.75 15.16
C ARG A 458 6.90 8.09 16.52
N ALA A 459 7.71 8.71 17.37
CA ALA A 459 7.26 9.26 18.64
C ALA A 459 6.91 10.74 18.47
N ILE A 460 5.78 11.16 19.04
CA ILE A 460 5.31 12.54 19.07
C ILE A 460 5.35 12.99 20.52
N ASP A 461 6.17 14.00 20.81
CA ASP A 461 6.50 14.50 22.15
C ASP A 461 6.81 16.00 22.11
N THR A 462 7.23 16.60 23.23
CA THR A 462 7.49 18.04 23.29
C THR A 462 8.65 18.50 22.40
N SER A 463 9.54 17.61 21.97
CA SER A 463 10.68 17.94 21.10
C SER A 463 10.27 18.21 19.65
N ASN A 464 9.14 17.64 19.21
CA ASN A 464 8.69 17.71 17.82
C ASN A 464 7.27 18.27 17.64
N VAL A 465 6.54 18.53 18.71
CA VAL A 465 5.23 19.20 18.68
C VAL A 465 5.39 20.72 18.72
N ILE A 466 4.75 21.40 17.78
CA ILE A 466 4.64 22.86 17.76
C ILE A 466 3.40 23.26 18.56
N GLY A 467 3.61 24.01 19.65
CA GLY A 467 2.53 24.51 20.49
C GLY A 467 1.86 23.43 21.34
N ALA A 468 2.65 22.61 22.03
CA ALA A 468 2.19 21.50 22.88
C ALA A 468 1.03 21.85 23.83
N SER A 469 0.99 23.07 24.36
CA SER A 469 -0.10 23.56 25.23
C SER A 469 -1.48 23.65 24.57
N LYS A 470 -1.55 23.60 23.23
CA LYS A 470 -2.80 23.65 22.46
C LYS A 470 -3.36 22.27 22.14
N VAL A 471 -2.61 21.21 22.41
CA VAL A 471 -3.04 19.84 22.10
C VAL A 471 -4.17 19.44 23.05
N SER A 472 -5.28 18.98 22.49
CA SER A 472 -6.46 18.57 23.26
C SER A 472 -6.93 17.18 22.84
N LEU A 473 -7.10 16.31 23.82
CA LEU A 473 -7.71 15.00 23.65
C LEU A 473 -9.23 15.12 23.76
N LYS A 474 -9.96 14.59 22.78
CA LYS A 474 -11.42 14.67 22.69
C LYS A 474 -12.05 13.28 22.63
N ARG A 475 -13.30 13.18 23.07
CA ARG A 475 -14.15 11.97 23.01
C ARG A 475 -15.60 12.40 22.77
N SER A 476 -16.37 11.62 22.01
CA SER A 476 -17.74 12.01 21.60
C SER A 476 -18.66 10.82 21.33
N ILE A 477 -19.96 10.96 21.63
CA ILE A 477 -20.99 9.98 21.24
C ILE A 477 -21.50 10.17 19.81
N ASN A 478 -21.16 11.30 19.18
CA ASN A 478 -21.58 11.62 17.80
C ASN A 478 -20.52 11.25 16.76
N ARG A 479 -19.31 10.86 17.20
CA ARG A 479 -18.19 10.51 16.34
C ARG A 479 -17.40 9.37 16.95
N ASN A 480 -16.97 8.42 16.13
CA ASN A 480 -16.15 7.28 16.57
C ASN A 480 -16.79 6.48 17.72
N PHE A 481 -18.12 6.37 17.74
CA PHE A 481 -18.86 5.64 18.76
C PHE A 481 -20.00 4.82 18.15
N TYR A 482 -19.92 3.50 18.32
CA TYR A 482 -20.96 2.55 17.95
C TYR A 482 -21.02 1.46 19.03
N ASN A 483 -22.20 1.19 19.55
CA ASN A 483 -22.40 0.11 20.52
C ASN A 483 -23.16 -1.09 19.95
N THR A 484 -23.59 -0.98 18.70
CA THR A 484 -24.27 -2.03 17.93
C THR A 484 -23.78 -1.98 16.49
N VAL A 485 -23.58 -3.12 15.85
CA VAL A 485 -23.31 -3.25 14.41
C VAL A 485 -24.35 -4.20 13.81
N VAL A 486 -24.95 -3.80 12.70
CA VAL A 486 -26.03 -4.54 12.02
C VAL A 486 -25.57 -4.83 10.60
N TYR A 487 -25.50 -6.11 10.25
CA TYR A 487 -25.31 -6.59 8.88
C TYR A 487 -26.66 -7.01 8.28
N ARG A 488 -26.89 -6.64 7.02
CA ARG A 488 -27.94 -7.17 6.15
C ARG A 488 -27.25 -7.82 4.95
N TYR A 489 -27.58 -9.07 4.66
CA TYR A 489 -26.93 -9.85 3.61
C TYR A 489 -27.89 -10.88 3.00
N GLU A 490 -27.42 -11.67 2.05
CA GLU A 490 -28.27 -12.56 1.23
C GLU A 490 -29.26 -11.75 0.37
N GLU A 491 -28.72 -10.92 -0.54
CA GLU A 491 -29.56 -10.18 -1.49
C GLU A 491 -30.28 -11.15 -2.43
N LYS A 492 -31.57 -10.92 -2.65
CA LYS A 492 -32.35 -11.68 -3.63
C LYS A 492 -31.78 -11.54 -5.04
N VAL A 493 -31.97 -12.57 -5.87
CA VAL A 493 -31.48 -12.60 -7.26
C VAL A 493 -32.24 -11.62 -8.17
N LEU A 494 -33.56 -11.47 -8.01
CA LEU A 494 -34.40 -10.67 -8.91
C LEU A 494 -34.81 -9.30 -8.34
N GLU A 495 -34.56 -9.05 -7.06
CA GLU A 495 -34.92 -7.81 -6.34
C GLU A 495 -33.67 -7.20 -5.71
N GLU A 496 -33.36 -5.96 -6.07
CA GLU A 496 -32.24 -5.21 -5.50
C GLU A 496 -32.55 -4.67 -4.10
N ASP A 497 -31.54 -4.59 -3.24
CA ASP A 497 -31.60 -4.06 -1.87
C ASP A 497 -32.60 -4.80 -0.95
N VAL A 498 -33.04 -5.99 -1.36
CA VAL A 498 -33.88 -6.88 -0.56
C VAL A 498 -33.02 -8.02 0.00
N PHE A 499 -32.73 -7.94 1.29
CA PHE A 499 -31.90 -8.88 2.03
C PHE A 499 -32.73 -9.92 2.79
N LEU A 500 -32.40 -11.20 2.62
CA LEU A 500 -33.12 -12.30 3.27
C LEU A 500 -32.59 -12.62 4.67
N ARG A 501 -31.39 -12.13 5.01
CA ARG A 501 -30.70 -12.42 6.28
C ARG A 501 -30.11 -11.17 6.91
N GLY A 502 -29.83 -11.28 8.21
CA GLY A 502 -29.13 -10.25 8.94
C GLY A 502 -28.42 -10.79 10.16
N HIS A 503 -27.44 -10.03 10.65
CA HIS A 503 -26.69 -10.32 11.86
C HIS A 503 -26.58 -9.04 12.70
N ILE A 504 -26.77 -9.15 14.01
CA ILE A 504 -26.72 -8.00 14.93
C ILE A 504 -25.74 -8.36 16.05
N GLU A 505 -24.68 -7.57 16.17
CA GLU A 505 -23.74 -7.67 17.29
C GLU A 505 -23.89 -6.43 18.18
N THR A 506 -24.06 -6.63 19.49
CA THR A 506 -24.24 -5.55 20.48
C THR A 506 -23.28 -5.75 21.64
N ASP A 507 -22.59 -4.68 22.05
CA ASP A 507 -21.77 -4.71 23.27
C ASP A 507 -22.58 -4.19 24.47
N ALA A 508 -22.97 -5.11 25.36
CA ALA A 508 -23.78 -4.79 26.54
C ALA A 508 -23.05 -3.86 27.52
N THR A 509 -21.74 -4.08 27.72
CA THR A 509 -20.91 -3.26 28.62
C THR A 509 -20.84 -1.81 28.13
N SER A 510 -20.72 -1.59 26.82
CA SER A 510 -20.78 -0.27 26.21
C SER A 510 -22.11 0.44 26.50
N LYS A 511 -23.25 -0.25 26.32
CA LYS A 511 -24.58 0.31 26.61
C LYS A 511 -24.76 0.67 28.08
N THR A 512 -24.25 -0.16 28.99
CA THR A 512 -24.27 0.13 30.44
C THR A 512 -23.39 1.32 30.79
N ASN A 513 -22.16 1.39 30.26
CA ASN A 513 -21.19 2.43 30.60
C ASN A 513 -21.50 3.79 29.93
N ILE A 514 -22.18 3.78 28.77
CA ILE A 514 -22.52 4.98 28.00
C ILE A 514 -24.02 4.91 27.64
N PRO A 515 -24.92 5.38 28.55
CA PRO A 515 -26.36 5.15 28.47
C PRO A 515 -27.06 6.11 27.49
N VAL A 516 -26.71 6.04 26.21
CA VAL A 516 -27.26 6.88 25.12
C VAL A 516 -28.17 6.11 24.16
N GLY A 517 -28.65 4.94 24.59
CA GLY A 517 -29.45 4.03 23.77
C GLY A 517 -28.62 3.32 22.69
N THR A 518 -29.28 2.87 21.62
CA THR A 518 -28.63 2.15 20.51
C THR A 518 -28.02 3.14 19.51
N LYS A 519 -26.70 3.09 19.36
CA LYS A 519 -25.94 3.77 18.29
C LYS A 519 -25.41 2.68 17.35
N ALA A 520 -26.18 2.41 16.29
CA ALA A 520 -25.92 1.33 15.36
C ALA A 520 -25.15 1.79 14.12
N LEU A 521 -24.14 1.02 13.71
CA LEU A 521 -23.58 1.06 12.36
C LEU A 521 -24.31 0.00 11.51
N VAL A 522 -25.00 0.43 10.46
CA VAL A 522 -25.73 -0.48 9.55
C VAL A 522 -24.89 -0.72 8.30
N ILE A 523 -24.71 -1.99 7.94
CA ILE A 523 -23.92 -2.45 6.80
C ILE A 523 -24.84 -3.30 5.93
N SER A 524 -25.13 -2.83 4.74
CA SER A 524 -25.77 -3.62 3.68
C SER A 524 -24.66 -4.26 2.86
N ALA A 525 -24.67 -5.58 2.73
CA ALA A 525 -23.61 -6.33 2.07
C ALA A 525 -24.20 -7.16 0.92
N LYS A 526 -24.17 -6.60 -0.30
CA LYS A 526 -24.80 -7.25 -1.47
C LYS A 526 -24.12 -8.55 -1.86
N GLY A 527 -22.83 -8.71 -1.56
CA GLY A 527 -22.05 -9.90 -1.93
C GLY A 527 -21.98 -11.01 -0.88
N ILE A 528 -22.36 -10.76 0.37
CA ILE A 528 -22.26 -11.78 1.43
C ILE A 528 -23.39 -12.80 1.25
N ARG A 529 -23.04 -14.08 1.30
CA ARG A 529 -23.98 -15.20 1.20
C ARG A 529 -23.91 -16.15 2.40
N GLU A 530 -25.04 -16.70 2.80
CA GLU A 530 -25.18 -17.73 3.84
C GLU A 530 -24.35 -18.97 3.50
N VAL A 531 -24.42 -19.41 2.24
CA VAL A 531 -23.64 -20.55 1.72
C VAL A 531 -22.13 -20.31 1.67
N LEU A 532 -21.70 -19.04 1.76
CA LEU A 532 -20.30 -18.62 1.81
C LEU A 532 -19.88 -18.21 3.23
N SER A 533 -20.45 -18.86 4.25
CA SER A 533 -20.15 -18.59 5.67
C SER A 533 -20.55 -17.19 6.17
N GLY A 534 -21.54 -16.56 5.53
CA GLY A 534 -22.06 -15.22 5.83
C GLY A 534 -22.24 -14.88 7.32
N PRO A 535 -22.87 -15.75 8.15
CA PRO A 535 -23.00 -15.51 9.58
C PRO A 535 -21.66 -15.33 10.30
N SER A 536 -20.69 -16.19 10.03
CA SER A 536 -19.38 -16.16 10.71
C SER A 536 -18.52 -14.97 10.30
N ILE A 537 -18.53 -14.61 9.01
CA ILE A 537 -17.75 -13.49 8.50
C ILE A 537 -18.33 -12.15 8.97
N SER A 538 -19.66 -12.02 9.01
CA SER A 538 -20.34 -10.82 9.52
C SER A 538 -20.13 -10.64 11.03
N GLU A 539 -20.20 -11.70 11.83
CA GLU A 539 -19.88 -11.67 13.27
C GLU A 539 -18.43 -11.22 13.51
N SER A 540 -17.48 -11.83 12.79
CA SER A 540 -16.04 -11.54 12.91
C SER A 540 -15.72 -10.08 12.54
N ALA A 541 -16.31 -9.57 11.47
CA ALA A 541 -16.15 -8.19 11.02
C ALA A 541 -16.84 -7.18 11.98
N ALA A 542 -18.05 -7.49 12.44
CA ALA A 542 -18.79 -6.68 13.41
C ALA A 542 -18.04 -6.53 14.74
N ARG A 543 -17.50 -7.63 15.29
CA ARG A 543 -16.71 -7.60 16.53
C ARG A 543 -15.47 -6.73 16.43
N ARG A 544 -14.76 -6.75 15.30
CA ARG A 544 -13.58 -5.89 15.09
C ARG A 544 -13.96 -4.41 15.16
N ARG A 545 -15.04 -4.02 14.49
CA ARG A 545 -15.56 -2.64 14.52
C ARG A 545 -16.02 -2.21 15.90
N LEU A 546 -16.75 -3.08 16.59
CA LEU A 546 -17.17 -2.81 17.96
C LEU A 546 -15.96 -2.64 18.86
N LYS A 547 -14.96 -3.52 18.84
CA LYS A 547 -13.74 -3.35 19.66
C LYS A 547 -13.11 -1.97 19.46
N ARG A 548 -13.10 -1.46 18.23
CA ARG A 548 -12.55 -0.14 17.89
C ARG A 548 -13.38 1.03 18.46
N TYR A 549 -14.71 0.97 18.40
CA TYR A 549 -15.57 2.15 18.66
C TYR A 549 -16.49 2.05 19.88
N LYS A 550 -16.63 0.86 20.49
CA LYS A 550 -17.63 0.58 21.52
C LYS A 550 -17.53 1.45 22.76
N PHE A 551 -16.38 2.04 23.03
CA PHE A 551 -16.22 2.95 24.16
C PHE A 551 -15.82 4.33 23.69
N SER A 552 -16.33 4.80 22.55
CA SER A 552 -16.12 6.15 22.02
C SER A 552 -14.63 6.47 21.95
N ALA A 553 -14.01 6.08 20.83
CA ALA A 553 -12.57 6.19 20.66
C ALA A 553 -12.12 7.65 20.78
N GLU A 554 -11.01 7.86 21.50
CA GLU A 554 -10.47 9.18 21.77
C GLU A 554 -9.67 9.67 20.57
N TYR A 555 -9.75 10.96 20.28
CA TYR A 555 -9.10 11.54 19.11
C TYR A 555 -8.49 12.90 19.41
N ILE A 556 -7.49 13.26 18.61
CA ILE A 556 -6.81 14.55 18.60
C ILE A 556 -6.96 15.13 17.20
N GLU A 557 -7.25 16.42 17.12
CA GLU A 557 -7.41 17.13 15.86
C GLU A 557 -6.32 18.16 15.67
N GLY A 558 -5.64 18.09 14.53
CA GLY A 558 -4.73 19.11 14.04
C GLY A 558 -3.54 19.42 14.96
N ILE A 559 -2.90 18.40 15.54
CA ILE A 559 -1.63 18.60 16.23
C ILE A 559 -0.57 19.03 15.22
N GLN A 560 0.12 20.13 15.51
CA GLN A 560 1.19 20.62 14.66
C GLN A 560 2.50 19.96 15.06
N VAL A 561 3.21 19.39 14.08
CA VAL A 561 4.50 18.73 14.28
C VAL A 561 5.53 19.28 13.32
N THR A 562 6.82 19.10 13.66
CA THR A 562 7.92 19.51 12.79
C THR A 562 7.95 18.70 11.50
N TYR A 563 8.43 19.31 10.42
CA TYR A 563 8.50 18.67 9.11
C TYR A 563 9.32 17.38 9.12
N GLY A 564 10.52 17.42 9.70
CA GLY A 564 11.43 16.26 9.75
C GLY A 564 10.82 15.03 10.42
N SER A 565 10.17 15.22 11.58
CA SER A 565 9.55 14.12 12.34
C SER A 565 8.34 13.48 11.67
N SER A 566 7.74 14.15 10.68
CA SER A 566 6.50 13.75 10.01
C SER A 566 6.64 13.59 8.49
N TYR A 567 7.87 13.72 7.98
CA TYR A 567 8.19 13.62 6.56
C TYR A 567 7.76 12.26 5.98
N ASN A 568 8.06 11.17 6.68
CA ASN A 568 7.76 9.80 6.22
C ASN A 568 6.47 9.18 6.79
N VAL A 569 5.67 9.99 7.50
CA VAL A 569 4.44 9.54 8.17
C VAL A 569 3.22 9.74 7.25
N GLU A 570 2.37 8.74 7.06
CA GLU A 570 1.16 8.84 6.23
C GLU A 570 -0.12 8.58 7.04
N ILE A 571 -1.28 8.80 6.42
CA ILE A 571 -2.56 8.30 6.97
C ILE A 571 -2.52 6.76 7.08
N GLY A 572 -3.19 6.22 8.10
CA GLY A 572 -3.18 4.80 8.46
C GLY A 572 -1.94 4.32 9.23
N ASP A 573 -0.90 5.15 9.37
CA ASP A 573 0.26 4.78 10.19
C ASP A 573 -0.02 4.93 11.70
N ILE A 574 0.66 4.09 12.48
CA ILE A 574 0.61 4.13 13.95
C ILE A 574 1.79 4.93 14.47
N VAL A 575 1.51 5.88 15.36
CA VAL A 575 2.51 6.70 16.06
C VAL A 575 2.37 6.54 17.57
N LEU A 576 3.47 6.77 18.27
CA LEU A 576 3.53 6.78 19.73
C LEU A 576 3.40 8.23 20.20
N LEU A 577 2.33 8.55 20.93
CA LEU A 577 2.13 9.87 21.52
C LEU A 577 2.54 9.82 23.00
N ASP A 578 3.47 10.68 23.40
CA ASP A 578 3.86 10.84 24.80
C ASP A 578 2.93 11.83 25.53
N VAL A 579 1.83 11.29 26.07
CA VAL A 579 0.78 12.05 26.73
C VAL A 579 1.30 12.73 28.01
N GLY A 580 2.26 12.10 28.71
CA GLY A 580 2.84 12.60 29.96
C GLY A 580 3.84 13.72 29.73
N ASP A 581 4.66 13.63 28.69
CA ASP A 581 5.58 14.71 28.29
C ASP A 581 4.79 15.94 27.82
N LEU A 582 3.75 15.74 27.01
CA LEU A 582 2.85 16.81 26.53
C LEU A 582 1.91 17.37 27.61
N LYS A 583 1.97 16.87 28.86
CA LYS A 583 1.14 17.27 30.01
C LYS A 583 -0.37 17.22 29.74
N MET A 584 -0.78 16.29 28.90
CA MET A 584 -2.17 16.10 28.53
C MET A 584 -2.93 15.35 29.64
N SER A 585 -4.24 15.60 29.77
CA SER A 585 -5.08 14.82 30.70
C SER A 585 -5.35 13.44 30.10
N ASP A 586 -4.88 12.39 30.77
CA ASP A 586 -5.14 11.00 30.38
C ASP A 586 -6.35 10.46 31.14
N THR A 587 -7.44 10.28 30.40
CA THR A 587 -8.72 9.73 30.89
C THR A 587 -8.64 8.24 31.25
N LYS A 588 -7.63 7.50 30.77
CA LYS A 588 -7.47 6.07 31.07
C LYS A 588 -6.77 5.82 32.40
N SER A 589 -5.81 6.67 32.76
CA SER A 589 -5.08 6.60 34.04
C SER A 589 -5.56 7.60 35.09
N ALA A 590 -6.51 8.48 34.73
CA ALA A 590 -6.96 9.60 35.55
C ALA A 590 -5.78 10.48 36.03
N SER A 591 -4.78 10.69 35.18
CA SER A 591 -3.54 11.41 35.52
C SER A 591 -3.10 12.37 34.41
N ARG A 592 -2.24 13.33 34.75
CA ARG A 592 -1.49 14.16 33.77
C ARG A 592 -0.05 13.70 33.56
N SER A 593 0.35 12.65 34.26
CA SER A 593 1.60 11.91 34.07
C SER A 593 1.29 10.63 33.29
N GLY A 594 0.49 10.77 32.23
CA GLY A 594 -0.02 9.65 31.46
C GLY A 594 1.11 8.89 30.76
N LYS A 595 0.91 7.60 30.56
CA LYS A 595 1.86 6.75 29.81
C LYS A 595 1.76 7.08 28.31
N PRO A 596 2.81 6.81 27.54
CA PRO A 596 2.73 6.89 26.09
C PRO A 596 1.62 5.99 25.54
N ARG A 597 1.02 6.36 24.41
CA ARG A 597 -0.11 5.65 23.81
C ARG A 597 0.04 5.57 22.30
N LEU A 598 -0.48 4.49 21.71
CA LEU A 598 -0.50 4.31 20.26
C LEU A 598 -1.71 5.02 19.66
N PHE A 599 -1.50 5.79 18.60
CA PHE A 599 -2.55 6.45 17.84
C PHE A 599 -2.41 6.14 16.36
N GLU A 600 -3.52 5.93 15.67
CA GLU A 600 -3.57 5.84 14.21
C GLU A 600 -3.84 7.22 13.62
N ILE A 601 -3.09 7.59 12.59
CA ILE A 601 -3.29 8.85 11.88
C ILE A 601 -4.44 8.70 10.88
N TYR A 602 -5.47 9.52 11.00
CA TYR A 602 -6.60 9.51 10.05
C TYR A 602 -6.68 10.78 9.20
N ASN A 603 -5.90 11.81 9.51
CA ASN A 603 -5.79 12.99 8.66
C ASN A 603 -4.38 13.56 8.76
N LYS A 604 -3.80 13.91 7.61
CA LYS A 604 -2.54 14.64 7.50
C LYS A 604 -2.74 15.80 6.55
N THR A 605 -2.32 16.99 6.97
CA THR A 605 -2.16 18.15 6.08
C THR A 605 -0.72 18.62 6.16
N PHE A 606 -0.11 18.84 5.01
CA PHE A 606 1.27 19.28 4.90
C PHE A 606 1.38 20.42 3.91
N ASP A 607 2.07 21.48 4.32
CA ASP A 607 2.42 22.61 3.45
C ASP A 607 3.91 22.58 3.09
N ILE A 608 4.20 22.32 1.81
CA ILE A 608 5.56 22.17 1.26
C ILE A 608 6.39 23.44 1.41
N LYS A 609 5.74 24.61 1.27
CA LYS A 609 6.43 25.91 1.29
C LYS A 609 6.86 26.32 2.70
N THR A 610 6.00 26.06 3.68
CA THR A 610 6.20 26.47 5.08
C THR A 610 6.77 25.36 5.97
N GLY A 611 6.77 24.11 5.50
CA GLY A 611 7.18 22.95 6.29
C GLY A 611 6.19 22.59 7.41
N LYS A 612 5.00 23.20 7.45
CA LYS A 612 4.02 22.95 8.51
C LYS A 612 3.28 21.65 8.25
N VAL A 613 3.30 20.76 9.23
CA VAL A 613 2.54 19.50 9.20
C VAL A 613 1.52 19.49 10.33
N SER A 614 0.29 19.10 10.01
CA SER A 614 -0.83 18.95 10.92
C SER A 614 -1.35 17.52 10.85
N LEU A 615 -1.41 16.84 12.00
CA LEU A 615 -1.89 15.47 12.10
C LEU A 615 -3.19 15.41 12.91
N SER A 616 -4.12 14.56 12.51
CA SER A 616 -5.25 14.16 13.35
C SER A 616 -5.21 12.66 13.57
N MET A 617 -5.41 12.26 14.81
CA MET A 617 -5.05 10.91 15.26
C MET A 617 -6.15 10.33 16.15
N LEU A 618 -6.36 9.03 16.04
CA LEU A 618 -7.38 8.27 16.75
C LEU A 618 -6.71 7.21 17.61
N ASP A 619 -7.09 7.11 18.87
CA ASP A 619 -6.66 5.98 19.69
C ASP A 619 -7.52 4.75 19.36
N THR A 620 -6.86 3.76 18.76
CA THR A 620 -7.47 2.51 18.34
C THR A 620 -7.33 1.38 19.36
N ALA A 621 -6.61 1.62 20.47
CA ALA A 621 -6.42 0.69 21.56
C ALA A 621 -7.53 0.83 22.61
N TYR A 622 -8.76 0.42 22.27
CA TYR A 622 -9.81 0.37 23.28
C TYR A 622 -10.29 -1.06 23.56
N SER A 623 -10.06 -1.50 24.81
CA SER A 623 -10.37 -2.80 25.42
C SER A 623 -9.42 -3.94 25.01
N THR A 624 -8.27 -4.05 25.69
CA THR A 624 -7.24 -5.05 25.40
C THR A 624 -6.99 -5.98 26.59
N ALA A 625 -7.68 -7.12 26.60
CA ALA A 625 -7.01 -8.35 27.05
C ALA A 625 -6.02 -8.86 25.98
N SER A 626 -6.04 -8.29 24.76
CA SER A 626 -5.19 -8.68 23.63
C SER A 626 -4.12 -7.62 23.35
N ARG A 627 -2.86 -8.02 23.28
CA ARG A 627 -1.73 -7.14 22.97
C ARG A 627 -1.23 -7.42 21.56
N TYR A 628 -0.94 -6.35 20.81
CA TYR A 628 -0.33 -6.39 19.48
C TYR A 628 1.06 -5.78 19.61
N CYS A 629 2.08 -6.49 19.17
CA CYS A 629 3.45 -6.08 19.42
C CYS A 629 4.42 -6.75 18.45
N LEU A 630 5.60 -6.15 18.31
CA LEU A 630 6.74 -6.72 17.61
C LEU A 630 7.50 -7.66 18.53
N MET A 631 8.15 -8.66 17.97
CA MET A 631 9.16 -9.42 18.72
C MET A 631 10.37 -8.51 18.98
N SER A 632 10.86 -8.46 20.22
CA SER A 632 12.02 -7.65 20.59
C SER A 632 13.28 -8.05 19.79
N PRO A 633 14.16 -7.11 19.44
CA PRO A 633 15.39 -7.43 18.71
C PRO A 633 16.34 -8.30 19.55
N SER A 634 17.17 -9.07 18.86
CA SER A 634 18.30 -9.79 19.44
C SER A 634 19.51 -9.74 18.52
N SER A 635 20.70 -9.77 19.12
CA SER A 635 21.99 -9.84 18.41
C SER A 635 22.95 -10.77 19.13
N LYS A 636 23.89 -11.32 18.36
CA LYS A 636 24.96 -12.18 18.89
C LYS A 636 26.23 -11.35 19.13
N ILE A 637 26.95 -11.68 20.20
CA ILE A 637 28.17 -10.98 20.60
C ILE A 637 29.40 -11.63 19.93
N LEU A 638 30.33 -10.80 19.46
CA LEU A 638 31.61 -11.19 18.89
C LEU A 638 32.69 -11.29 19.98
N ALA A 639 33.71 -12.09 19.68
CA ALA A 639 34.94 -12.14 20.46
C ALA A 639 35.60 -10.75 20.59
N GLY A 640 36.25 -10.51 21.74
CA GLY A 640 36.90 -9.24 22.04
C GLY A 640 35.94 -8.13 22.47
N SER A 641 34.75 -8.49 22.95
CA SER A 641 33.84 -7.62 23.72
C SER A 641 34.30 -7.53 25.18
N THR A 642 33.99 -6.43 25.84
CA THR A 642 34.27 -6.19 27.27
C THR A 642 32.97 -6.05 28.06
N SER A 643 33.06 -5.88 29.38
CA SER A 643 31.87 -5.63 30.23
C SER A 643 31.15 -4.30 29.93
N THR A 644 31.77 -3.36 29.19
CA THR A 644 31.18 -2.07 28.83
C THR A 644 31.01 -1.87 27.33
N VAL A 645 31.73 -2.63 26.49
CA VAL A 645 31.74 -2.45 25.04
C VAL A 645 31.46 -3.78 24.37
N LEU A 646 30.28 -3.90 23.78
CA LEU A 646 29.84 -5.09 23.05
C LEU A 646 30.06 -4.92 21.56
N LYS A 647 30.76 -5.88 20.94
CA LYS A 647 30.88 -5.99 19.49
C LYS A 647 29.84 -6.98 18.99
N LEU A 648 29.04 -6.60 18.01
CA LEU A 648 27.93 -7.41 17.52
C LEU A 648 28.29 -8.15 16.23
N ARG A 649 27.84 -9.40 16.14
CA ARG A 649 27.95 -10.24 14.94
C ARG A 649 26.78 -9.97 14.02
N VAL A 650 27.08 -9.75 12.74
CA VAL A 650 26.05 -9.71 11.69
C VAL A 650 25.34 -11.05 11.62
N THR A 651 24.03 -11.04 11.79
CA THR A 651 23.17 -12.23 11.65
C THR A 651 22.51 -12.20 10.26
N GLY A 652 22.50 -13.35 9.57
CA GLY A 652 21.93 -13.46 8.22
C GLY A 652 20.47 -13.02 8.17
N ASN A 653 20.06 -12.37 7.09
CA ASN A 653 18.75 -11.74 6.85
C ASN A 653 18.41 -10.52 7.74
N SER A 654 19.41 -9.82 8.29
CA SER A 654 19.17 -8.52 8.93
C SER A 654 18.69 -7.47 7.91
N VAL A 655 17.60 -6.77 8.21
CA VAL A 655 17.13 -5.59 7.43
C VAL A 655 18.21 -4.49 7.35
N PHE A 656 19.14 -4.47 8.31
CA PHE A 656 20.25 -3.52 8.37
C PHE A 656 21.54 -4.03 7.70
N GLY A 657 21.48 -5.19 7.02
CA GLY A 657 22.61 -5.80 6.33
C GLY A 657 23.86 -5.92 7.22
N PRO A 658 25.03 -5.42 6.80
CA PRO A 658 26.28 -5.54 7.56
C PRO A 658 26.32 -4.67 8.83
N ASN A 659 25.37 -3.76 9.03
CA ASN A 659 25.33 -2.83 10.17
C ASN A 659 24.35 -3.32 11.26
N GLU A 660 24.65 -4.47 11.86
CA GLU A 660 23.91 -5.07 12.97
C GLU A 660 23.62 -4.09 14.13
N GLY A 661 24.57 -3.20 14.44
CA GLY A 661 24.39 -2.22 15.53
C GLY A 661 23.25 -1.23 15.28
N ALA A 662 22.88 -0.97 14.02
CA ALA A 662 21.72 -0.14 13.71
C ALA A 662 20.40 -0.68 14.29
N LYS A 663 20.31 -1.99 14.59
CA LYS A 663 19.17 -2.55 15.35
C LYS A 663 18.99 -1.86 16.71
N TRP A 664 20.09 -1.42 17.33
CA TRP A 664 20.15 -0.98 18.72
C TRP A 664 20.13 0.54 18.90
N SER A 665 20.35 1.32 17.84
CA SER A 665 20.52 2.79 17.91
C SER A 665 19.29 3.52 18.46
N ARG A 666 18.08 2.96 18.32
CA ARG A 666 16.83 3.52 18.85
C ARG A 666 16.55 3.22 20.33
N TYR A 667 17.39 2.42 20.97
CA TYR A 667 17.21 1.98 22.37
C TYR A 667 18.23 2.63 23.31
N LEU A 668 18.69 3.84 23.00
CA LEU A 668 19.50 4.63 23.93
C LEU A 668 18.75 4.75 25.26
N ASN A 669 19.47 4.51 26.37
CA ASN A 669 18.96 4.44 27.73
C ASN A 669 17.90 3.35 27.99
N ALA A 670 17.77 2.36 27.11
CA ALA A 670 16.99 1.15 27.40
C ALA A 670 17.86 0.14 28.16
N ALA A 671 17.26 -0.54 29.14
CA ALA A 671 17.92 -1.65 29.82
C ALA A 671 18.04 -2.85 28.87
N VAL A 672 19.17 -3.53 28.92
CA VAL A 672 19.46 -4.69 28.10
C VAL A 672 19.83 -5.90 28.95
N ARG A 673 19.48 -7.06 28.41
CA ARG A 673 19.84 -8.37 28.91
C ARG A 673 20.96 -8.95 28.06
N VAL A 674 22.07 -9.29 28.70
CA VAL A 674 23.16 -10.07 28.10
C VAL A 674 23.24 -11.42 28.78
N ARG A 675 23.23 -12.50 28.00
CA ARG A 675 23.23 -13.87 28.53
C ARG A 675 23.94 -14.89 27.66
N SER A 676 24.41 -15.96 28.26
CA SER A 676 24.82 -17.19 27.56
C SER A 676 23.62 -17.94 26.95
N SER A 677 23.91 -18.88 26.05
CA SER A 677 22.88 -19.73 25.43
C SER A 677 22.14 -20.61 26.43
N ASP A 678 22.81 -21.02 27.50
CA ASP A 678 22.29 -21.86 28.58
C ASP A 678 21.80 -21.07 29.81
N PHE A 679 21.81 -19.74 29.73
CA PHE A 679 21.40 -18.81 30.80
C PHE A 679 22.21 -18.90 32.09
N THR A 680 23.35 -19.60 32.11
CA THR A 680 24.22 -19.69 33.29
C THR A 680 24.88 -18.36 33.65
N THR A 681 25.18 -17.53 32.66
CA THR A 681 25.61 -16.14 32.84
C THR A 681 24.53 -15.20 32.33
N ARG A 682 24.15 -14.21 33.14
CA ARG A 682 23.11 -13.23 32.82
C ARG A 682 23.33 -11.91 33.55
N ASN A 683 23.04 -10.81 32.87
CA ASN A 683 22.94 -9.47 33.44
C ASN A 683 21.76 -8.72 32.78
N ASP A 684 20.96 -8.01 33.57
CA ASP A 684 19.78 -7.25 33.10
C ASP A 684 19.80 -5.76 33.50
N THR A 685 20.86 -5.31 34.15
CA THR A 685 20.92 -4.01 34.83
C THR A 685 21.74 -2.96 34.07
N SER A 686 22.27 -3.32 32.91
CA SER A 686 23.02 -2.42 32.03
C SER A 686 22.10 -1.71 31.05
N PHE A 687 22.41 -0.45 30.72
CA PHE A 687 21.68 0.37 29.75
C PHE A 687 22.56 0.73 28.55
N ILE A 688 21.95 0.86 27.37
CA ILE A 688 22.67 1.30 26.18
C ILE A 688 22.98 2.80 26.31
N GLN A 689 24.25 3.16 26.30
CA GLN A 689 24.69 4.56 26.34
C GLN A 689 24.91 5.13 24.95
N SER A 690 25.49 4.35 24.05
CA SER A 690 25.75 4.76 22.66
C SER A 690 25.89 3.57 21.74
N VAL A 691 25.69 3.82 20.45
CA VAL A 691 25.85 2.83 19.39
C VAL A 691 26.68 3.46 18.27
N SER A 692 27.74 2.78 17.84
CA SER A 692 28.60 3.24 16.75
C SER A 692 29.04 2.04 15.89
N GLY A 693 28.61 2.02 14.63
CA GLY A 693 28.71 0.84 13.78
C GLY A 693 28.11 -0.39 14.47
N ASN A 694 28.85 -1.50 14.50
CA ASN A 694 28.46 -2.73 15.20
C ASN A 694 28.89 -2.78 16.68
N THR A 695 29.14 -1.63 17.30
CA THR A 695 29.56 -1.54 18.70
C THR A 695 28.49 -0.87 19.55
N VAL A 696 28.13 -1.51 20.67
CA VAL A 696 27.18 -0.99 21.66
C VAL A 696 27.92 -0.74 22.97
N THR A 697 27.84 0.48 23.49
CA THR A 697 28.44 0.85 24.79
C THR A 697 27.37 0.78 25.87
N LEU A 698 27.69 0.14 27.00
CA LEU A 698 26.79 -0.07 28.13
C LEU A 698 27.22 0.71 29.38
N SER A 699 26.23 1.17 30.14
CA SER A 699 26.41 1.72 31.48
C SER A 699 25.21 1.37 32.38
N PRO A 700 25.40 0.85 33.61
CA PRO A 700 26.66 0.40 34.20
C PRO A 700 27.25 -0.82 33.46
N ALA A 701 28.51 -1.15 33.76
CA ALA A 701 29.18 -2.32 33.19
C ALA A 701 28.48 -3.63 33.58
N LEU A 702 28.56 -4.63 32.70
CA LEU A 702 28.12 -6.00 32.98
C LEU A 702 28.90 -6.57 34.17
N SER A 703 28.23 -7.43 34.94
CA SER A 703 28.84 -8.18 36.07
C SER A 703 29.84 -9.25 35.63
N PHE A 704 29.99 -9.48 34.33
CA PHE A 704 30.92 -10.44 33.73
C PHE A 704 31.46 -9.90 32.39
N THR A 705 32.51 -10.54 31.88
CA THR A 705 32.97 -10.29 30.49
C THR A 705 32.24 -11.25 29.56
N PRO A 706 31.44 -10.76 28.60
CA PRO A 706 30.65 -11.62 27.73
C PRO A 706 31.52 -12.41 26.76
N ALA A 707 31.14 -13.66 26.55
CA ALA A 707 31.80 -14.55 25.60
C ALA A 707 31.27 -14.33 24.17
N ALA A 708 32.00 -14.84 23.18
CA ALA A 708 31.46 -14.93 21.83
C ALA A 708 30.21 -15.83 21.82
N GLU A 709 29.23 -15.50 20.98
CA GLU A 709 27.91 -16.16 20.89
C GLU A 709 26.90 -15.88 22.02
N ASP A 710 27.32 -15.14 23.06
CA ASP A 710 26.39 -14.58 24.03
C ASP A 710 25.36 -13.69 23.31
N THR A 711 24.15 -13.62 23.88
CA THR A 711 23.01 -12.97 23.25
C THR A 711 22.69 -11.66 23.95
N LEU A 712 22.63 -10.59 23.17
CA LEU A 712 22.11 -9.29 23.58
C LEU A 712 20.62 -9.23 23.22
N THR A 713 19.79 -8.94 24.22
CA THR A 713 18.34 -8.74 24.10
C THR A 713 17.92 -7.51 24.89
N VAL A 714 16.75 -6.95 24.61
CA VAL A 714 16.13 -5.94 25.49
C VAL A 714 15.77 -6.61 26.83
N SER A 715 15.96 -5.92 27.96
CA SER A 715 15.53 -6.45 29.27
C SER A 715 14.02 -6.64 29.32
N HIS A 716 13.54 -7.42 30.28
CA HIS A 716 12.11 -7.59 30.47
C HIS A 716 11.50 -6.25 30.95
N TYR A 717 10.42 -5.79 30.31
CA TYR A 717 9.87 -4.45 30.57
C TYR A 717 9.30 -4.28 31.98
N ASN A 718 8.92 -5.36 32.70
CA ASN A 718 8.53 -5.25 34.11
C ASN A 718 9.73 -5.00 35.04
N ASP A 719 10.95 -5.29 34.56
CA ASP A 719 12.18 -5.07 35.30
C ASP A 719 12.78 -3.68 34.97
N MET A 720 12.18 -2.98 34.01
CA MET A 720 12.52 -1.61 33.64
C MET A 720 11.75 -0.61 34.50
N VAL A 721 12.43 0.46 34.92
CA VAL A 721 11.83 1.56 35.69
C VAL A 721 11.65 2.78 34.77
N GLY A 722 10.51 3.45 34.84
CA GLY A 722 10.24 4.71 34.14
C GLY A 722 9.74 4.57 32.69
N ASP A 723 9.74 5.68 31.96
CA ASP A 723 9.08 5.83 30.65
C ASP A 723 9.66 4.89 29.57
N SER A 724 10.95 4.54 29.66
CA SER A 724 11.60 3.59 28.74
C SER A 724 10.92 2.21 28.75
N GLY A 725 10.53 1.71 29.93
CA GLY A 725 9.87 0.43 30.09
C GLY A 725 8.46 0.42 29.50
N ASP A 726 7.71 1.50 29.71
CA ASP A 726 6.35 1.64 29.17
C ASP A 726 6.35 1.79 27.64
N ARG A 727 7.31 2.54 27.06
CA ARG A 727 7.49 2.62 25.60
C ARG A 727 7.83 1.27 24.99
N ILE A 728 8.76 0.53 25.60
CA ILE A 728 9.14 -0.81 25.14
C ILE A 728 7.95 -1.77 25.26
N LYS A 729 7.16 -1.68 26.33
CA LYS A 729 5.96 -2.51 26.52
C LYS A 729 4.88 -2.26 25.45
N LEU A 730 4.74 -1.03 24.98
CA LEU A 730 3.76 -0.70 23.92
C LEU A 730 4.18 -1.24 22.55
N VAL A 731 5.48 -1.26 22.26
CA VAL A 731 6.00 -1.62 20.95
C VAL A 731 6.31 -3.11 20.86
N TYR A 732 6.93 -3.68 21.89
CA TYR A 732 7.48 -5.03 21.86
C TYR A 732 6.78 -5.97 22.83
N GLY A 733 6.54 -7.19 22.37
CA GLY A 733 6.15 -8.33 23.19
C GLY A 733 7.39 -9.09 23.61
N PHE A 734 7.31 -9.72 24.78
CA PHE A 734 8.37 -10.59 25.24
C PHE A 734 7.89 -12.04 25.15
N GLN A 735 8.69 -12.91 24.57
CA GLN A 735 8.50 -14.35 24.74
C GLN A 735 9.07 -14.72 26.12
N HIS A 736 8.20 -15.19 27.01
CA HIS A 736 8.65 -15.70 28.30
C HIS A 736 9.55 -16.93 28.09
N ASP A 737 10.55 -17.10 28.96
CA ASP A 737 11.38 -18.31 28.95
C ASP A 737 10.49 -19.54 29.21
N PRO A 738 10.65 -20.66 28.48
CA PRO A 738 9.64 -21.71 28.47
C PRO A 738 9.47 -22.37 29.86
N PRO A 739 8.24 -22.57 30.36
CA PRO A 739 7.99 -23.80 31.10
C PRO A 739 8.20 -24.98 30.13
N THR A 740 8.84 -26.05 30.58
CA THR A 740 8.89 -27.28 29.77
C THR A 740 7.54 -27.99 29.86
N PHE A 741 7.05 -28.53 28.74
CA PHE A 741 6.03 -29.58 28.79
C PHE A 741 6.55 -30.75 29.63
N THR A 742 5.67 -31.63 30.14
CA THR A 742 6.07 -32.81 30.92
C THR A 742 6.99 -33.77 30.14
N ASN A 743 7.03 -33.66 28.81
CA ASN A 743 7.90 -34.41 27.91
C ASN A 743 9.24 -33.72 27.60
N GLY A 744 9.54 -32.55 28.18
CA GLY A 744 10.80 -31.84 28.01
C GLY A 744 10.84 -30.85 26.84
N ASP A 745 9.79 -30.73 26.04
CA ASP A 745 9.72 -29.74 24.95
C ASP A 745 9.45 -28.33 25.50
N ALA A 746 10.03 -27.30 24.88
CA ALA A 746 9.85 -25.90 25.28
C ALA A 746 8.42 -25.40 24.97
N LEU A 747 7.66 -24.91 25.96
CA LEU A 747 6.44 -24.12 25.72
C LEU A 747 6.79 -22.69 25.35
N TYR A 748 6.35 -22.24 24.18
CA TYR A 748 6.37 -20.82 23.84
C TYR A 748 5.13 -20.13 24.43
N GLN A 749 5.32 -19.21 25.38
CA GLN A 749 4.26 -18.33 25.87
C GLN A 749 4.64 -16.86 25.63
N MET A 750 3.85 -16.15 24.82
CA MET A 750 3.97 -14.68 24.67
C MET A 750 3.23 -13.97 25.81
N ILE A 751 3.83 -12.92 26.37
CA ILE A 751 3.26 -12.03 27.40
C ILE A 751 3.14 -10.59 26.87
#